data_AF-V4NUT6-F1
#
_entry.id   AF-V4NUT6-F1
#
_cell.length_a   1.000
_cell.length_b   1.000
_cell.length_c   1.000
_cell.angle_alpha   90.00
_cell.angle_beta   90.00
_cell.angle_gamma   90.00
#
_symmetry.space_group_name_H-M   'P 1'
#
loop_
_entity.id
_entity.type
_entity.pdbx_description
1 polymer ?
#
loop_
_entity_poly.entity_id
_entity_poly.type
_entity_poly.pdbx_seq_one_letter_code
_entity_poly.pdbx_strand_id
1 'polypeptide(L)'
;MQTFSRRALMGAMTTVGLAAQTAAQAKATPAPLTTASYPLRQVRLKPSPFLTAIEANQRYLLSLESDRFLHNFRAGAGLDPKGKVYGGWEARGIAGHSLGHYLSALSLIYAQTGDVRFRERAAYILAELKTIQAKHGDGYAGGTTVTRDGKEVDGKVVFEEIRKGDIRTKGFDLNGGWVPVYTYHKVFAGALDAHLHAGLADGLSVAQGLGDYFGTIIEGLSDAQVQEILRAEHGGITESYAELYALTGAARWKSLAERLRHKAIVDALAEGRDDLAGKHANTQIPKIVGSARLYELTQNQADAKTALFFFETVTKDHSYAIGGNSEYEHFGKPKQLSARLGQQTCECCNSYNMLRLTRHLYGWSGDAAYFDYFERAHLNHIMAQQDPQTGMFIYFTPLMPSFRRVYSNPTEDFWCCVGSGMESHAKHGESIYWKRGNRTIVNLYYASTLDASEAKLDMDTAFPHGDTVTITVRKAPRELALRVPGWATAATVTVNGKAAGKRDGGYLILTGLKSGDRVDLKLPMPVRVEAIPDDPRLIAFVSGPLVLAADYGPDSQPFDSFDPVAVTDAATPTLTPAGGLHSYTLADQSRPKALMFKPFYAQRHNRSAVYIRHFGQAEWVVEEPKYLAAAEARSELQARTIDVIRLGEQQPETDHAFQGTANTQAISHISDPGRVVQKGYFEFDLATTPGPLVLQVSYSANDRNKDFRLLIDGQLLTSEKLEGPRGPGRNVKTYDLPLPLTRGKAKLRVRFEADKDQWAAVYEARLLRLKAGTA
;
A
#
# COMPACT_ATOMS: atom_id res chain seq x y z
N MET A 1 60.97 9.85 36.47
CA MET A 1 60.93 10.92 35.43
C MET A 1 61.22 10.29 34.08
N GLN A 2 60.19 9.89 33.33
CA GLN A 2 60.22 9.84 31.87
C GLN A 2 58.81 10.17 31.39
N THR A 3 58.72 11.23 30.60
CA THR A 3 57.51 11.89 30.13
C THR A 3 56.95 11.13 28.92
N PHE A 4 55.75 10.56 29.07
CA PHE A 4 55.01 10.03 27.91
C PHE A 4 54.26 11.17 27.21
N SER A 5 54.52 11.32 25.91
CA SER A 5 53.91 12.38 25.08
C SER A 5 52.44 12.06 24.77
N ARG A 6 51.60 13.10 24.78
CA ARG A 6 50.15 13.06 24.49
C ARG A 6 49.77 12.54 23.08
N ARG A 7 50.73 12.16 22.23
CA ARG A 7 50.49 11.59 20.89
C ARG A 7 50.46 10.06 20.83
N ALA A 8 50.85 9.35 21.88
CA ALA A 8 50.82 7.88 21.90
C ALA A 8 49.46 7.27 22.35
N LEU A 9 48.51 8.10 22.83
CA LEU A 9 47.18 7.66 23.30
C LEU A 9 46.05 7.84 22.27
N MET A 10 46.34 8.29 21.04
CA MET A 10 45.36 8.43 19.95
C MET A 10 45.52 7.40 18.82
N GLY A 11 46.23 6.30 19.06
CA GLY A 11 46.47 5.24 18.06
C GLY A 11 45.75 3.91 18.30
N ALA A 12 45.05 3.75 19.43
CA ALA A 12 44.53 2.44 19.88
C ALA A 12 43.02 2.40 20.17
N MET A 13 42.24 3.43 19.81
CA MET A 13 40.78 3.44 19.97
C MET A 13 39.97 3.50 18.66
N THR A 14 40.61 3.37 17.50
CA THR A 14 39.95 3.52 16.18
C THR A 14 39.88 2.25 15.34
N THR A 15 40.21 1.08 15.89
CA THR A 15 40.14 -0.20 15.15
C THR A 15 39.16 -1.23 15.69
N VAL A 16 38.41 -0.92 16.77
CA VAL A 16 37.32 -1.78 17.28
C VAL A 16 35.93 -1.30 16.80
N GLY A 17 35.84 -0.13 16.14
CA GLY A 17 34.57 0.48 15.71
C GLY A 17 34.13 0.23 14.26
N LEU A 18 34.94 -0.41 13.40
CA LEU A 18 34.60 -0.68 11.99
C LEU A 18 34.56 -2.16 11.60
N ALA A 19 34.83 -3.07 12.52
CA ALA A 19 34.67 -4.53 12.29
C ALA A 19 33.33 -5.09 12.80
N ALA A 20 32.46 -4.25 13.36
CA ALA A 20 31.14 -4.63 13.88
C ALA A 20 29.96 -4.19 12.99
N GLN A 21 30.20 -3.63 11.80
CA GLN A 21 29.15 -3.21 10.85
C GLN A 21 29.09 -4.02 9.54
N THR A 22 29.85 -5.11 9.44
CA THR A 22 29.70 -6.14 8.38
C THR A 22 29.28 -7.51 8.94
N ALA A 23 29.01 -7.60 10.24
CA ALA A 23 28.55 -8.82 10.91
C ALA A 23 27.09 -8.67 11.39
N ALA A 24 26.18 -8.47 10.45
CA ALA A 24 24.76 -8.78 10.63
C ALA A 24 24.14 -9.40 9.37
N GLN A 25 24.94 -10.12 8.56
CA GLN A 25 24.43 -11.38 8.02
C GLN A 25 24.35 -12.35 9.20
N ALA A 26 23.31 -12.20 10.03
CA ALA A 26 22.89 -13.32 10.85
C ALA A 26 22.58 -14.44 9.85
N LYS A 27 23.37 -15.51 9.93
CA LYS A 27 23.24 -16.75 9.16
C LYS A 27 21.83 -17.33 9.32
N ALA A 28 20.85 -16.79 8.60
CA ALA A 28 19.71 -17.58 8.18
C ALA A 28 20.24 -18.45 7.04
N THR A 29 20.77 -19.63 7.35
CA THR A 29 20.90 -20.66 6.32
C THR A 29 19.48 -20.93 5.85
N PRO A 30 19.14 -20.65 4.58
CA PRO A 30 17.82 -20.94 4.09
C PRO A 30 17.59 -22.44 4.30
N ALA A 31 16.57 -22.78 5.09
CA ALA A 31 16.08 -24.14 5.27
C ALA A 31 14.59 -24.18 4.86
N PRO A 32 14.02 -25.35 4.51
CA PRO A 32 12.58 -25.49 4.32
C PRO A 32 11.81 -24.96 5.54
N LEU A 33 10.54 -24.57 5.36
CA LEU A 33 9.67 -24.00 6.41
C LEU A 33 9.84 -24.75 7.75
N THR A 34 10.57 -24.15 8.68
CA THR A 34 10.77 -24.71 10.03
C THR A 34 9.64 -24.28 10.97
N THR A 35 8.93 -23.23 10.60
CA THR A 35 7.89 -22.58 11.38
C THR A 35 6.66 -22.37 10.49
N ALA A 36 5.47 -22.70 10.99
CA ALA A 36 4.22 -22.59 10.23
C ALA A 36 3.15 -21.88 11.07
N SER A 37 2.31 -21.07 10.43
CA SER A 37 1.18 -20.45 11.12
C SER A 37 0.13 -21.51 11.45
N TYR A 38 -0.58 -21.34 12.57
CA TYR A 38 -1.80 -22.12 12.78
C TYR A 38 -2.86 -21.72 11.74
N PRO A 39 -3.63 -22.69 11.21
CA PRO A 39 -4.74 -22.38 10.31
C PRO A 39 -5.67 -21.33 10.90
N LEU A 40 -6.05 -20.33 10.10
CA LEU A 40 -6.90 -19.21 10.53
C LEU A 40 -8.23 -19.67 11.17
N ARG A 41 -8.77 -20.81 10.74
CA ARG A 41 -9.97 -21.44 11.33
C ARG A 41 -9.84 -21.87 12.79
N GLN A 42 -8.62 -22.00 13.30
CA GLN A 42 -8.32 -22.33 14.70
C GLN A 42 -8.15 -21.09 15.57
N VAL A 43 -8.24 -19.89 15.00
CA VAL A 43 -8.04 -18.62 15.69
C VAL A 43 -9.34 -17.81 15.65
N ARG A 44 -9.83 -17.38 16.81
CA ARG A 44 -11.01 -16.50 16.91
C ARG A 44 -10.64 -15.25 17.65
N LEU A 45 -10.88 -14.08 17.02
CA LEU A 45 -10.67 -12.80 17.66
C LEU A 45 -11.77 -12.55 18.69
N LYS A 46 -11.39 -11.95 19.82
CA LYS A 46 -12.28 -11.45 20.87
C LYS A 46 -12.53 -9.94 20.66
N PRO A 47 -13.53 -9.33 21.34
CA PRO A 47 -13.81 -7.91 21.25
C PRO A 47 -12.54 -7.05 21.38
N SER A 48 -12.19 -6.37 20.30
CA SER A 48 -10.95 -5.60 20.13
C SER A 48 -11.06 -4.76 18.84
N PRO A 49 -10.18 -3.76 18.63
CA PRO A 49 -10.14 -3.02 17.36
C PRO A 49 -9.96 -3.93 16.12
N PHE A 50 -9.32 -5.09 16.29
CA PHE A 50 -9.12 -6.06 15.21
C PHE A 50 -10.42 -6.76 14.82
N LEU A 51 -11.21 -7.21 15.80
CA LEU A 51 -12.53 -7.78 15.52
C LEU A 51 -13.47 -6.73 14.92
N THR A 52 -13.45 -5.49 15.42
CA THR A 52 -14.24 -4.40 14.84
C THR A 52 -13.90 -4.16 13.36
N ALA A 53 -12.63 -4.26 12.98
CA ALA A 53 -12.22 -4.17 11.58
C ALA A 53 -12.71 -5.36 10.74
N ILE A 54 -12.64 -6.59 11.28
CA ILE A 54 -13.24 -7.77 10.61
C ILE A 54 -14.75 -7.55 10.39
N GLU A 55 -15.48 -7.09 11.40
CA GLU A 55 -16.93 -6.88 11.32
C GLU A 55 -17.30 -5.77 10.31
N ALA A 56 -16.50 -4.70 10.23
CA ALA A 56 -16.67 -3.67 9.21
C ALA A 56 -16.50 -4.22 7.80
N ASN A 57 -15.47 -5.06 7.61
CA ASN A 57 -15.24 -5.74 6.34
C ASN A 57 -16.35 -6.75 6.03
N GLN A 58 -16.87 -7.50 7.00
CA GLN A 58 -18.01 -8.40 6.81
C GLN A 58 -19.23 -7.65 6.27
N ARG A 59 -19.55 -6.47 6.83
CA ARG A 59 -20.66 -5.63 6.34
C ARG A 59 -20.44 -5.21 4.89
N TYR A 60 -19.22 -4.77 4.56
CA TYR A 60 -18.89 -4.36 3.20
C TYR A 60 -18.93 -5.52 2.20
N LEU A 61 -18.28 -6.65 2.51
CA LEU A 61 -18.27 -7.82 1.62
C LEU A 61 -19.67 -8.37 1.37
N LEU A 62 -20.58 -8.28 2.35
CA LEU A 62 -21.97 -8.69 2.19
C LEU A 62 -22.82 -7.69 1.40
N SER A 63 -22.44 -6.41 1.34
CA SER A 63 -23.15 -5.41 0.51
C SER A 63 -22.79 -5.51 -0.98
N LEU A 64 -21.69 -6.17 -1.33
CA LEU A 64 -21.30 -6.42 -2.71
C LEU A 64 -22.09 -7.58 -3.34
N GLU A 65 -22.24 -7.55 -4.66
CA GLU A 65 -22.98 -8.51 -5.47
C GLU A 65 -22.02 -9.26 -6.40
N SER A 66 -21.95 -10.58 -6.25
CA SER A 66 -21.07 -11.44 -7.06
C SER A 66 -21.34 -11.30 -8.57
N ASP A 67 -22.60 -11.18 -8.98
CA ASP A 67 -22.99 -11.11 -10.39
C ASP A 67 -22.54 -9.82 -11.10
N ARG A 68 -22.33 -8.74 -10.35
CA ARG A 68 -21.80 -7.47 -10.89
C ARG A 68 -20.32 -7.61 -11.25
N PHE A 69 -19.54 -8.27 -10.39
CA PHE A 69 -18.14 -8.61 -10.70
C PHE A 69 -18.02 -9.65 -11.83
N LEU A 70 -18.97 -10.58 -11.92
CA LEU A 70 -19.01 -11.61 -12.96
C LEU A 70 -19.51 -11.09 -14.32
N HIS A 71 -19.92 -9.81 -14.44
CA HIS A 71 -20.53 -9.27 -15.66
C HIS A 71 -19.67 -9.52 -16.90
N ASN A 72 -18.43 -9.00 -16.91
CA ASN A 72 -17.56 -9.09 -18.09
C ASN A 72 -17.10 -10.52 -18.36
N PHE A 73 -16.95 -11.35 -17.32
CA PHE A 73 -16.61 -12.77 -17.48
C PHE A 73 -17.71 -13.52 -18.23
N ARG A 74 -18.98 -13.26 -17.90
CA ARG A 74 -20.12 -13.87 -18.58
C ARG A 74 -20.24 -13.34 -20.00
N ALA A 75 -20.19 -12.02 -20.18
CA ALA A 75 -20.26 -11.39 -21.50
C ALA A 75 -19.16 -11.91 -22.45
N GLY A 76 -17.92 -12.01 -21.99
CA GLY A 76 -16.78 -12.53 -22.77
C GLY A 76 -16.95 -13.99 -23.18
N ALA A 77 -17.61 -14.80 -22.35
CA ALA A 77 -17.96 -16.19 -22.66
C ALA A 77 -19.20 -16.35 -23.55
N GLY A 78 -19.80 -15.26 -24.03
CA GLY A 78 -21.06 -15.27 -24.78
C GLY A 78 -22.28 -15.66 -23.94
N LEU A 79 -22.22 -15.48 -22.63
CA LEU A 79 -23.31 -15.69 -21.68
C LEU A 79 -23.96 -14.36 -21.31
N ASP A 80 -25.27 -14.38 -21.04
CA ASP A 80 -25.97 -13.20 -20.54
C ASP A 80 -25.44 -12.80 -19.15
N PRO A 81 -25.00 -11.54 -18.94
CA PRO A 81 -24.65 -11.03 -17.62
C PRO A 81 -25.85 -11.00 -16.68
N LYS A 82 -25.62 -11.30 -15.40
CA LYS A 82 -26.68 -11.36 -14.36
C LYS A 82 -26.76 -10.11 -13.48
N GLY A 83 -25.72 -9.27 -13.49
CA GLY A 83 -25.65 -8.01 -12.76
C GLY A 83 -25.07 -6.92 -13.64
N LYS A 84 -25.25 -5.65 -13.25
CA LYS A 84 -24.62 -4.51 -13.95
C LYS A 84 -23.15 -4.37 -13.53
N VAL A 85 -22.32 -3.89 -14.45
CA VAL A 85 -20.91 -3.58 -14.16
C VAL A 85 -20.80 -2.64 -12.95
N TYR A 86 -19.76 -2.83 -12.14
CA TYR A 86 -19.40 -1.92 -11.06
C TYR A 86 -18.73 -0.65 -11.60
N GLY A 87 -18.74 0.44 -10.83
CA GLY A 87 -18.09 1.67 -11.25
C GLY A 87 -16.56 1.62 -11.19
N GLY A 88 -15.93 2.77 -11.34
CA GLY A 88 -14.49 2.93 -11.19
C GLY A 88 -13.69 2.06 -12.16
N TRP A 89 -12.72 1.31 -11.61
CA TRP A 89 -11.81 0.49 -12.41
C TRP A 89 -12.47 -0.79 -12.97
N GLU A 90 -13.55 -1.28 -12.37
CA GLU A 90 -14.33 -2.41 -12.91
C GLU A 90 -15.16 -2.03 -14.15
N ALA A 91 -15.34 -0.73 -14.41
CA ALA A 91 -15.91 -0.21 -15.66
C ALA A 91 -14.86 0.13 -16.73
N ARG A 92 -13.60 -0.29 -16.54
CA ARG A 92 -12.46 0.01 -17.42
C ARG A 92 -11.73 -1.29 -17.78
N GLY A 93 -10.72 -1.19 -18.65
CA GLY A 93 -9.99 -2.36 -19.16
C GLY A 93 -9.29 -3.25 -18.11
N ILE A 94 -9.11 -2.82 -16.86
CA ILE A 94 -8.55 -3.64 -15.77
C ILE A 94 -9.60 -4.55 -15.09
N ALA A 95 -10.86 -4.47 -15.50
CA ALA A 95 -11.97 -5.18 -14.89
C ALA A 95 -11.69 -6.68 -14.65
N GLY A 96 -12.33 -7.22 -13.62
CA GLY A 96 -12.20 -8.59 -13.16
C GLY A 96 -11.12 -8.82 -12.11
N HIS A 97 -10.21 -7.86 -11.89
CA HIS A 97 -9.24 -7.96 -10.79
C HIS A 97 -9.93 -7.98 -9.42
N SER A 98 -11.03 -7.23 -9.26
CA SER A 98 -11.76 -7.16 -7.98
C SER A 98 -12.50 -8.44 -7.66
N LEU A 99 -12.98 -9.19 -8.67
CA LEU A 99 -13.58 -10.52 -8.45
C LEU A 99 -12.59 -11.45 -7.74
N GLY A 100 -11.34 -11.46 -8.20
CA GLY A 100 -10.30 -12.30 -7.62
C GLY A 100 -10.01 -11.94 -6.16
N HIS A 101 -9.79 -10.65 -5.89
CA HIS A 101 -9.63 -10.15 -4.52
C HIS A 101 -10.85 -10.45 -3.63
N TYR A 102 -12.06 -10.27 -4.16
CA TYR A 102 -13.29 -10.56 -3.45
C TYR A 102 -13.37 -12.05 -3.09
N LEU A 103 -13.03 -12.95 -4.01
CA LEU A 103 -13.01 -14.39 -3.77
C LEU A 103 -11.99 -14.78 -2.69
N SER A 104 -10.78 -14.20 -2.71
CA SER A 104 -9.79 -14.35 -1.63
C SER A 104 -10.35 -13.87 -0.29
N ALA A 105 -10.92 -12.66 -0.25
CA ALA A 105 -11.47 -12.07 0.95
C ALA A 105 -12.63 -12.88 1.55
N LEU A 106 -13.57 -13.38 0.71
CA LEU A 106 -14.65 -14.27 1.13
C LEU A 106 -14.10 -15.56 1.78
N SER A 107 -13.04 -16.11 1.21
CA SER A 107 -12.44 -17.37 1.68
C SER A 107 -11.70 -17.18 3.01
N LEU A 108 -10.95 -16.09 3.13
CA LEU A 108 -10.22 -15.70 4.33
C LEU A 108 -11.17 -15.34 5.48
N ILE A 109 -12.23 -14.57 5.21
CA ILE A 109 -13.16 -14.12 6.25
C ILE A 109 -14.01 -15.27 6.77
N TYR A 110 -14.37 -16.23 5.90
CA TYR A 110 -14.95 -17.50 6.34
C TYR A 110 -14.01 -18.25 7.28
N ALA A 111 -12.71 -18.36 6.94
CA ALA A 111 -11.75 -19.01 7.82
C ALA A 111 -11.61 -18.28 9.17
N GLN A 112 -11.62 -16.94 9.18
CA GLN A 112 -11.50 -16.13 10.40
C GLN A 112 -12.73 -16.24 11.31
N THR A 113 -13.93 -16.28 10.75
CA THR A 113 -15.19 -16.08 11.49
C THR A 113 -16.03 -17.36 11.61
N GLY A 114 -15.94 -18.26 10.63
CA GLY A 114 -16.84 -19.40 10.48
C GLY A 114 -18.21 -19.06 9.89
N ASP A 115 -18.45 -17.81 9.47
CA ASP A 115 -19.73 -17.40 8.89
C ASP A 115 -19.92 -17.98 7.48
N VAL A 116 -20.85 -18.93 7.38
CA VAL A 116 -21.10 -19.75 6.19
C VAL A 116 -21.53 -18.94 4.97
N ARG A 117 -22.11 -17.75 5.14
CA ARG A 117 -22.58 -16.90 4.03
C ARG A 117 -21.43 -16.53 3.08
N PHE A 118 -20.22 -16.33 3.60
CA PHE A 118 -19.06 -16.01 2.78
C PHE A 118 -18.58 -17.23 1.97
N ARG A 119 -18.62 -18.42 2.57
CA ARG A 119 -18.31 -19.67 1.87
C ARG A 119 -19.32 -19.97 0.77
N GLU A 120 -20.61 -19.72 1.01
CA GLU A 120 -21.67 -19.89 0.00
C GLU A 120 -21.49 -18.95 -1.19
N ARG A 121 -21.15 -17.67 -0.95
CA ARG A 121 -20.83 -16.71 -2.02
C ARG A 121 -19.58 -17.10 -2.81
N ALA A 122 -18.53 -17.58 -2.13
CA ALA A 122 -17.33 -18.09 -2.80
C ALA A 122 -17.64 -19.32 -3.67
N ALA A 123 -18.45 -20.25 -3.16
CA ALA A 123 -18.90 -21.42 -3.92
C ALA A 123 -19.73 -21.04 -5.14
N TYR A 124 -20.63 -20.04 -5.01
CA TYR A 124 -21.38 -19.50 -6.14
C TYR A 124 -20.46 -18.94 -7.23
N ILE A 125 -19.49 -18.10 -6.86
CA ILE A 125 -18.52 -17.54 -7.80
C ILE A 125 -17.76 -18.64 -8.53
N LEU A 126 -17.29 -19.67 -7.81
CA LEU A 126 -16.58 -20.79 -8.42
C LEU A 126 -17.45 -21.59 -9.40
N ALA A 127 -18.73 -21.80 -9.09
CA ALA A 127 -19.67 -22.46 -9.99
C ALA A 127 -19.90 -21.65 -11.29
N GLU A 128 -19.99 -20.33 -11.18
CA GLU A 128 -20.07 -19.43 -12.33
C GLU A 128 -18.78 -19.46 -13.15
N LEU A 129 -17.60 -19.41 -12.50
CA LEU A 129 -16.30 -19.52 -13.19
C LEU A 129 -16.15 -20.86 -13.92
N LYS A 130 -16.60 -21.99 -13.34
CA LYS A 130 -16.64 -23.29 -14.04
C LYS A 130 -17.54 -23.25 -15.28
N THR A 131 -18.69 -22.58 -15.17
CA THR A 131 -19.60 -22.41 -16.32
C THR A 131 -18.94 -21.57 -17.43
N ILE A 132 -18.24 -20.50 -17.06
CA ILE A 132 -17.47 -19.64 -17.97
C ILE A 132 -16.33 -20.43 -18.65
N GLN A 133 -15.52 -21.16 -17.87
CA GLN A 133 -14.46 -22.01 -18.40
C GLN A 133 -15.00 -23.07 -19.36
N ALA A 134 -16.13 -23.69 -19.03
CA ALA A 134 -16.78 -24.68 -19.90
C ALA A 134 -17.30 -24.06 -21.22
N LYS A 135 -17.75 -22.80 -21.20
CA LYS A 135 -18.17 -22.09 -22.42
C LYS A 135 -17.01 -21.71 -23.32
N HIS A 136 -15.87 -21.32 -22.76
CA HIS A 136 -14.67 -21.11 -23.56
C HIS A 136 -14.04 -22.42 -24.06
N GLY A 137 -14.14 -23.50 -23.27
CA GLY A 137 -13.66 -24.84 -23.63
C GLY A 137 -12.17 -25.09 -23.45
N ASP A 138 -11.42 -24.11 -22.91
CA ASP A 138 -9.96 -24.15 -22.79
C ASP A 138 -9.42 -23.72 -21.42
N GLY A 139 -10.31 -23.52 -20.44
CA GLY A 139 -9.95 -23.11 -19.08
C GLY A 139 -9.82 -21.60 -18.84
N TYR A 140 -10.00 -20.77 -19.88
CA TYR A 140 -10.02 -19.32 -19.71
C TYR A 140 -11.20 -18.85 -18.88
N ALA A 141 -10.94 -17.96 -17.92
CA ALA A 141 -11.95 -17.11 -17.28
C ALA A 141 -11.32 -15.78 -16.86
N GLY A 142 -11.60 -14.71 -17.62
CA GLY A 142 -11.14 -13.36 -17.35
C GLY A 142 -12.27 -12.34 -17.53
N GLY A 143 -12.16 -11.19 -16.84
CA GLY A 143 -13.12 -10.08 -16.93
C GLY A 143 -12.55 -8.82 -17.56
N THR A 144 -11.28 -8.85 -17.97
CA THR A 144 -10.58 -7.74 -18.63
C THR A 144 -11.23 -7.45 -19.97
N THR A 145 -11.40 -6.17 -20.30
CA THR A 145 -11.87 -5.72 -21.61
C THR A 145 -10.76 -4.93 -22.30
N VAL A 146 -10.77 -4.92 -23.63
CA VAL A 146 -9.87 -4.09 -24.43
C VAL A 146 -10.62 -3.44 -25.58
N THR A 147 -10.17 -2.27 -26.01
CA THR A 147 -10.70 -1.64 -27.22
C THR A 147 -10.00 -2.22 -28.46
N ARG A 148 -10.80 -2.63 -29.44
CA ARG A 148 -10.37 -3.05 -30.78
C ARG A 148 -11.30 -2.39 -31.80
N ASP A 149 -10.73 -1.69 -32.78
CA ASP A 149 -11.50 -1.02 -33.85
C ASP A 149 -12.68 -0.16 -33.34
N GLY A 150 -12.45 0.55 -32.23
CA GLY A 150 -13.46 1.42 -31.59
C GLY A 150 -14.55 0.69 -30.80
N LYS A 151 -14.44 -0.63 -30.60
CA LYS A 151 -15.37 -1.44 -29.80
C LYS A 151 -14.66 -2.05 -28.61
N GLU A 152 -15.34 -2.11 -27.47
CA GLU A 152 -14.87 -2.94 -26.35
C GLU A 152 -15.16 -4.41 -26.62
N VAL A 153 -14.14 -5.24 -26.44
CA VAL A 153 -14.20 -6.69 -26.63
C VAL A 153 -13.56 -7.42 -25.44
N ASP A 154 -13.80 -8.71 -25.34
CA ASP A 154 -13.19 -9.59 -24.34
C ASP A 154 -11.66 -9.54 -24.42
N GLY A 155 -11.02 -9.35 -23.25
CA GLY A 155 -9.58 -9.31 -23.07
C GLY A 155 -8.87 -10.61 -23.43
N LYS A 156 -9.59 -11.73 -23.61
CA LYS A 156 -9.02 -12.97 -24.16
C LYS A 156 -8.24 -12.74 -25.46
N VAL A 157 -8.64 -11.77 -26.28
CA VAL A 157 -7.92 -11.42 -27.52
C VAL A 157 -6.44 -11.09 -27.27
N VAL A 158 -6.10 -10.45 -26.14
CA VAL A 158 -4.71 -10.17 -25.77
C VAL A 158 -3.92 -11.46 -25.56
N PHE A 159 -4.49 -12.42 -24.85
CA PHE A 159 -3.85 -13.70 -24.60
C PHE A 159 -3.67 -14.53 -25.87
N GLU A 160 -4.63 -14.47 -26.80
CA GLU A 160 -4.54 -15.15 -28.10
C GLU A 160 -3.55 -14.50 -29.08
N GLU A 161 -3.36 -13.18 -29.01
CA GLU A 161 -2.27 -12.49 -29.72
C GLU A 161 -0.90 -12.94 -29.17
N ILE A 162 -0.75 -12.95 -27.84
CA ILE A 162 0.47 -13.43 -27.18
C ILE A 162 0.76 -14.89 -27.54
N ARG A 163 -0.27 -15.76 -27.58
CA ARG A 163 -0.14 -17.17 -28.00
C ARG A 163 0.48 -17.32 -29.39
N LYS A 164 0.27 -16.35 -30.28
CA LYS A 164 0.85 -16.30 -31.63
C LYS A 164 2.24 -15.66 -31.69
N GLY A 165 2.79 -15.27 -30.54
CA GLY A 165 4.08 -14.58 -30.43
C GLY A 165 4.01 -13.08 -30.68
N ASP A 166 2.81 -12.50 -30.82
CA ASP A 166 2.62 -11.06 -30.97
C ASP A 166 2.59 -10.41 -29.58
N ILE A 167 3.71 -9.80 -29.19
CA ILE A 167 3.93 -9.26 -27.85
C ILE A 167 4.38 -7.81 -27.98
N ARG A 168 3.53 -6.90 -27.51
CA ARG A 168 3.77 -5.46 -27.46
C ARG A 168 3.55 -5.00 -26.03
N THR A 169 4.63 -4.64 -25.35
CA THR A 169 4.59 -4.21 -23.95
C THR A 169 5.12 -2.79 -23.79
N LYS A 170 4.44 -2.01 -22.95
CA LYS A 170 4.91 -0.67 -22.56
C LYS A 170 4.36 -0.30 -21.18
N GLY A 171 5.20 -0.42 -20.15
CA GLY A 171 4.81 -0.09 -18.78
C GLY A 171 3.69 -1.02 -18.29
N PHE A 172 2.49 -0.48 -18.09
CA PHE A 172 1.31 -1.24 -17.67
C PHE A 172 0.50 -1.85 -18.82
N ASP A 173 0.86 -1.53 -20.07
CA ASP A 173 0.20 -2.04 -21.27
C ASP A 173 0.79 -3.37 -21.73
N LEU A 174 -0.10 -4.32 -22.05
CA LEU A 174 0.24 -5.52 -22.81
C LEU A 174 -0.79 -5.70 -23.93
N ASN A 175 -0.34 -5.46 -25.17
CA ASN A 175 -1.15 -5.49 -26.37
C ASN A 175 -2.44 -4.64 -26.27
N GLY A 176 -2.37 -3.43 -25.72
CA GLY A 176 -3.55 -2.57 -25.52
C GLY A 176 -4.41 -2.95 -24.30
N GLY A 177 -4.04 -4.01 -23.57
CA GLY A 177 -4.68 -4.40 -22.33
C GLY A 177 -4.01 -3.76 -21.11
N TRP A 178 -4.83 -3.30 -20.15
CA TRP A 178 -4.33 -2.74 -18.90
C TRP A 178 -4.01 -3.89 -17.92
N VAL A 179 -2.73 -4.20 -17.75
CA VAL A 179 -2.18 -5.23 -16.85
C VAL A 179 -2.93 -6.58 -16.86
N PRO A 180 -3.25 -7.18 -18.02
CA PRO A 180 -4.14 -8.35 -18.10
C PRO A 180 -3.61 -9.59 -17.36
N VAL A 181 -2.28 -9.75 -17.23
CA VAL A 181 -1.72 -10.86 -16.43
C VAL A 181 -1.93 -10.63 -14.93
N TYR A 182 -1.90 -9.38 -14.45
CA TYR A 182 -2.21 -9.05 -13.06
C TYR A 182 -3.67 -9.34 -12.71
N THR A 183 -4.61 -9.03 -13.61
CA THR A 183 -6.05 -9.26 -13.39
C THR A 183 -6.32 -10.75 -13.33
N TYR A 184 -5.76 -11.51 -14.27
CA TYR A 184 -5.84 -12.97 -14.33
C TYR A 184 -5.23 -13.63 -13.08
N HIS A 185 -4.09 -13.12 -12.61
CA HIS A 185 -3.48 -13.56 -11.35
C HIS A 185 -4.43 -13.43 -10.16
N LYS A 186 -5.23 -12.36 -10.04
CA LYS A 186 -6.17 -12.23 -8.90
C LYS A 186 -7.21 -13.32 -8.89
N VAL A 187 -7.78 -13.66 -10.05
CA VAL A 187 -8.78 -14.72 -10.16
C VAL A 187 -8.15 -16.08 -9.82
N PHE A 188 -6.93 -16.32 -10.28
CA PHE A 188 -6.17 -17.52 -9.95
C PHE A 188 -5.89 -17.62 -8.44
N ALA A 189 -5.37 -16.56 -7.82
CA ALA A 189 -5.15 -16.50 -6.38
C ALA A 189 -6.44 -16.71 -5.58
N GLY A 190 -7.54 -16.05 -5.96
CA GLY A 190 -8.85 -16.24 -5.33
C GLY A 190 -9.36 -17.68 -5.40
N ALA A 191 -9.20 -18.35 -6.54
CA ALA A 191 -9.59 -19.75 -6.69
C ALA A 191 -8.76 -20.69 -5.79
N LEU A 192 -7.45 -20.43 -5.68
CA LEU A 192 -6.56 -21.15 -4.76
C LEU A 192 -6.95 -20.90 -3.30
N ASP A 193 -7.23 -19.66 -2.93
CA ASP A 193 -7.64 -19.28 -1.57
C ASP A 193 -8.97 -19.93 -1.18
N ALA A 194 -9.92 -20.04 -2.10
CA ALA A 194 -11.18 -20.74 -1.87
C ALA A 194 -10.98 -22.22 -1.56
N HIS A 195 -9.99 -22.86 -2.19
CA HIS A 195 -9.58 -24.21 -1.85
C HIS A 195 -8.91 -24.27 -0.47
N LEU A 196 -7.88 -23.44 -0.24
CA LEU A 196 -7.03 -23.46 0.94
C LEU A 196 -7.72 -23.03 2.23
N HIS A 197 -8.61 -22.04 2.15
CA HIS A 197 -9.19 -21.38 3.32
C HIS A 197 -10.68 -21.70 3.51
N ALA A 198 -11.43 -21.95 2.44
CA ALA A 198 -12.85 -22.30 2.50
C ALA A 198 -13.15 -23.79 2.28
N GLY A 199 -12.14 -24.61 1.95
CA GLY A 199 -12.31 -26.04 1.72
C GLY A 199 -13.22 -26.34 0.53
N LEU A 200 -13.22 -25.47 -0.49
CA LEU A 200 -14.02 -25.62 -1.69
C LEU A 200 -13.19 -26.32 -2.77
N ALA A 201 -13.48 -27.60 -3.03
CA ALA A 201 -12.75 -28.41 -4.00
C ALA A 201 -12.78 -27.81 -5.43
N ASP A 202 -13.90 -27.18 -5.79
CA ASP A 202 -14.06 -26.46 -7.06
C ASP A 202 -13.02 -25.34 -7.25
N GLY A 203 -12.48 -24.78 -6.16
CA GLY A 203 -11.41 -23.78 -6.21
C GLY A 203 -10.14 -24.31 -6.91
N LEU A 204 -9.72 -25.54 -6.56
CA LEU A 204 -8.57 -26.17 -7.21
C LEU A 204 -8.86 -26.49 -8.68
N SER A 205 -10.09 -26.95 -8.99
CA SER A 205 -10.48 -27.24 -10.38
C SER A 205 -10.45 -25.99 -11.27
N VAL A 206 -11.00 -24.87 -10.78
CA VAL A 206 -10.95 -23.59 -11.48
C VAL A 206 -9.51 -23.10 -11.64
N ALA A 207 -8.72 -23.16 -10.57
CA ALA A 207 -7.30 -22.78 -10.59
C ALA A 207 -6.47 -23.60 -11.58
N GLN A 208 -6.71 -24.91 -11.68
CA GLN A 208 -6.09 -25.77 -12.70
C GLN A 208 -6.47 -25.33 -14.10
N GLY A 209 -7.75 -25.06 -14.38
CA GLY A 209 -8.19 -24.56 -15.70
C GLY A 209 -7.55 -23.21 -16.06
N LEU A 210 -7.46 -22.29 -15.09
CA LEU A 210 -6.79 -21.00 -15.29
C LEU A 210 -5.30 -21.18 -15.60
N GLY A 211 -4.63 -22.04 -14.83
CA GLY A 211 -3.21 -22.38 -15.00
C GLY A 211 -2.93 -23.15 -16.29
N ASP A 212 -3.82 -24.04 -16.72
CA ASP A 212 -3.73 -24.75 -17.99
C ASP A 212 -3.77 -23.77 -19.16
N TYR A 213 -4.78 -22.89 -19.19
CA TYR A 213 -4.96 -21.92 -20.27
C TYR A 213 -3.73 -21.04 -20.45
N PHE A 214 -3.28 -20.35 -19.40
CA PHE A 214 -2.13 -19.46 -19.49
C PHE A 214 -0.82 -20.25 -19.63
N GLY A 215 -0.72 -21.42 -19.00
CA GLY A 215 0.46 -22.29 -19.10
C GLY A 215 0.75 -22.71 -20.53
N THR A 216 -0.27 -23.10 -21.30
CA THR A 216 -0.09 -23.48 -22.72
C THR A 216 0.39 -22.32 -23.60
N ILE A 217 0.08 -21.07 -23.24
CA ILE A 217 0.62 -19.88 -23.92
C ILE A 217 2.12 -19.80 -23.65
N ILE A 218 2.51 -19.85 -22.37
CA ILE A 218 3.92 -19.75 -21.95
C ILE A 218 4.75 -20.90 -22.54
N GLU A 219 4.23 -22.12 -22.57
CA GLU A 219 4.88 -23.30 -23.15
C GLU A 219 5.19 -23.16 -24.64
N GLY A 220 4.35 -22.43 -25.39
CA GLY A 220 4.56 -22.16 -26.82
C GLY A 220 5.57 -21.06 -27.14
N LEU A 221 6.06 -20.32 -26.13
CA LEU A 221 6.91 -19.15 -26.32
C LEU A 221 8.37 -19.41 -25.90
N SER A 222 9.31 -18.70 -26.51
CA SER A 222 10.70 -18.67 -26.05
C SER A 222 10.82 -17.94 -24.70
N ASP A 223 11.88 -18.22 -23.95
CA ASP A 223 12.15 -17.52 -22.69
C ASP A 223 12.30 -16.01 -22.88
N ALA A 224 12.86 -15.55 -24.00
CA ALA A 224 12.97 -14.13 -24.31
C ALA A 224 11.59 -13.47 -24.48
N GLN A 225 10.66 -14.15 -25.18
CA GLN A 225 9.28 -13.69 -25.32
C GLN A 225 8.54 -13.69 -23.98
N VAL A 226 8.74 -14.71 -23.15
CA VAL A 226 8.18 -14.72 -21.79
C VAL A 226 8.69 -13.54 -20.98
N GLN A 227 9.99 -13.23 -21.02
CA GLN A 227 10.52 -12.05 -20.33
C GLN A 227 9.92 -10.74 -20.86
N GLU A 228 9.62 -10.63 -22.16
CA GLU A 228 8.95 -9.46 -22.72
C GLU A 228 7.53 -9.29 -22.16
N ILE A 229 6.75 -10.38 -22.03
CA ILE A 229 5.44 -10.35 -21.34
C ILE A 229 5.59 -9.82 -19.92
N LEU A 230 6.61 -10.29 -19.19
CA LEU A 230 6.85 -9.94 -17.80
C LEU A 230 7.28 -8.48 -17.58
N ARG A 231 7.57 -7.72 -18.64
CA ARG A 231 7.77 -6.26 -18.51
C ARG A 231 6.49 -5.54 -18.11
N ALA A 232 5.34 -6.02 -18.60
CA ALA A 232 4.04 -5.58 -18.10
C ALA A 232 3.79 -6.13 -16.70
N GLU A 233 3.08 -5.39 -15.87
CA GLU A 233 2.72 -5.87 -14.53
C GLU A 233 1.89 -7.16 -14.61
N HIS A 234 2.33 -8.16 -13.86
CA HIS A 234 1.77 -9.50 -13.82
C HIS A 234 1.47 -10.00 -12.41
N GLY A 235 1.52 -9.10 -11.41
CA GLY A 235 1.33 -9.42 -10.00
C GLY A 235 2.16 -10.61 -9.53
N GLY A 236 1.56 -11.48 -8.72
CA GLY A 236 2.16 -12.69 -8.17
C GLY A 236 1.84 -13.94 -8.98
N ILE A 237 1.71 -13.85 -10.31
CA ILE A 237 1.37 -15.04 -11.14
C ILE A 237 2.36 -16.20 -10.91
N THR A 238 3.64 -15.89 -10.68
CA THR A 238 4.69 -16.84 -10.28
C THR A 238 4.30 -17.63 -9.03
N GLU A 239 3.76 -16.95 -8.01
CA GLU A 239 3.29 -17.57 -6.77
C GLU A 239 2.10 -18.49 -7.03
N SER A 240 1.12 -18.09 -7.86
CA SER A 240 -0.04 -18.93 -8.16
C SER A 240 0.35 -20.27 -8.81
N TYR A 241 1.31 -20.27 -9.73
CA TYR A 241 1.84 -21.52 -10.30
C TYR A 241 2.65 -22.33 -9.28
N ALA A 242 3.40 -21.67 -8.40
CA ALA A 242 4.12 -22.33 -7.32
C ALA A 242 3.16 -23.01 -6.33
N GLU A 243 2.05 -22.36 -5.97
CA GLU A 243 0.99 -22.96 -5.15
C GLU A 243 0.29 -24.12 -5.86
N LEU A 244 0.03 -23.99 -7.17
CA LEU A 244 -0.57 -25.08 -7.94
C LEU A 244 0.36 -26.31 -7.98
N TYR A 245 1.67 -26.10 -8.08
CA TYR A 245 2.66 -27.16 -7.91
C TYR A 245 2.61 -27.76 -6.51
N ALA A 246 2.57 -26.94 -5.46
CA ALA A 246 2.52 -27.43 -4.08
C ALA A 246 1.27 -28.28 -3.80
N LEU A 247 0.13 -27.94 -4.41
CA LEU A 247 -1.14 -28.64 -4.23
C LEU A 247 -1.27 -29.93 -5.04
N THR A 248 -0.64 -30.01 -6.22
CA THR A 248 -0.85 -31.12 -7.16
C THR A 248 0.36 -32.04 -7.32
N GLY A 249 1.56 -31.55 -6.97
CA GLY A 249 2.83 -32.24 -7.20
C GLY A 249 3.26 -32.33 -8.68
N ALA A 250 2.49 -31.76 -9.62
CA ALA A 250 2.79 -31.90 -11.04
C ALA A 250 3.95 -30.97 -11.47
N ALA A 251 5.04 -31.56 -11.94
CA ALA A 251 6.28 -30.84 -12.30
C ALA A 251 6.11 -29.76 -13.38
N ARG A 252 5.07 -29.88 -14.22
CA ARG A 252 4.70 -28.86 -15.22
C ARG A 252 4.49 -27.48 -14.58
N TRP A 253 3.78 -27.42 -13.45
CA TRP A 253 3.49 -26.17 -12.75
C TRP A 253 4.75 -25.53 -12.16
N LYS A 254 5.66 -26.35 -11.64
CA LYS A 254 6.97 -25.90 -11.17
C LYS A 254 7.74 -25.25 -12.32
N SER A 255 7.82 -25.91 -13.48
CA SER A 255 8.52 -25.38 -14.64
C SER A 255 7.93 -24.05 -15.12
N LEU A 256 6.60 -23.94 -15.18
CA LEU A 256 5.92 -22.69 -15.51
C LEU A 256 6.22 -21.57 -14.49
N ALA A 257 6.18 -21.87 -13.19
CA ALA A 257 6.53 -20.92 -12.15
C ALA A 257 7.99 -20.42 -12.30
N GLU A 258 8.94 -21.31 -12.55
CA GLU A 258 10.35 -20.97 -12.77
C GLU A 258 10.55 -20.08 -14.01
N ARG A 259 9.83 -20.34 -15.11
CA ARG A 259 9.89 -19.53 -16.34
C ARG A 259 9.25 -18.14 -16.18
N LEU A 260 8.29 -18.01 -15.27
CA LEU A 260 7.61 -16.74 -14.95
C LEU A 260 8.40 -15.85 -13.99
N ARG A 261 9.66 -16.16 -13.68
CA ARG A 261 10.55 -15.27 -12.93
C ARG A 261 11.01 -14.12 -13.83
N HIS A 262 10.68 -12.88 -13.46
CA HIS A 262 11.11 -11.70 -14.20
C HIS A 262 12.59 -11.38 -13.88
N LYS A 263 13.49 -11.93 -14.71
CA LYS A 263 14.96 -11.92 -14.52
C LYS A 263 15.53 -10.53 -14.32
N ALA A 264 15.04 -9.54 -15.08
CA ALA A 264 15.49 -8.15 -14.96
C ALA A 264 15.31 -7.54 -13.55
N ILE A 265 14.42 -8.11 -12.72
CA ILE A 265 14.22 -7.69 -11.33
C ILE A 265 14.92 -8.66 -10.37
N VAL A 266 14.65 -9.96 -10.49
CA VAL A 266 15.09 -10.93 -9.48
C VAL A 266 16.60 -11.17 -9.49
N ASP A 267 17.26 -11.05 -10.65
CA ASP A 267 18.70 -11.30 -10.78
C ASP A 267 19.51 -10.18 -10.11
N ALA A 268 19.12 -8.91 -10.31
CA ALA A 268 19.76 -7.78 -9.64
C ALA A 268 19.69 -7.89 -8.12
N LEU A 269 18.52 -8.28 -7.60
CA LEU A 269 18.32 -8.51 -6.17
C LEU A 269 19.09 -9.73 -5.66
N ALA A 270 19.16 -10.82 -6.44
CA ALA A 270 19.98 -11.98 -6.12
C ALA A 270 21.47 -11.64 -6.10
N GLU A 271 21.92 -10.65 -6.86
CA GLU A 271 23.29 -10.13 -6.81
C GLU A 271 23.54 -9.18 -5.63
N GLY A 272 22.49 -8.77 -4.90
CA GLY A 272 22.58 -7.79 -3.82
C GLY A 272 22.65 -6.34 -4.32
N ARG A 273 22.06 -6.05 -5.48
CA ARG A 273 21.98 -4.71 -6.05
C ARG A 273 20.57 -4.13 -5.87
N ASP A 274 20.47 -3.01 -5.16
CA ASP A 274 19.25 -2.20 -5.13
C ASP A 274 19.14 -1.37 -6.41
N ASP A 275 18.35 -1.86 -7.36
CA ASP A 275 17.90 -1.11 -8.54
C ASP A 275 16.38 -0.85 -8.44
N LEU A 276 15.86 -0.46 -7.28
CA LEU A 276 14.42 -0.25 -7.10
C LEU A 276 13.97 1.18 -7.45
N ALA A 277 14.86 2.17 -7.35
CA ALA A 277 14.53 3.57 -7.56
C ALA A 277 13.81 3.82 -8.91
N GLY A 278 12.66 4.50 -8.85
CA GLY A 278 11.84 4.80 -10.02
C GLY A 278 10.98 3.64 -10.53
N LYS A 279 11.04 2.45 -9.91
CA LYS A 279 10.15 1.33 -10.25
C LYS A 279 8.88 1.39 -9.42
N HIS A 280 7.75 1.01 -10.02
CA HIS A 280 6.46 0.88 -9.33
C HIS A 280 6.56 -0.22 -8.27
N ALA A 281 6.33 0.12 -7.01
CA ALA A 281 6.66 -0.69 -5.85
C ALA A 281 5.79 -1.95 -5.77
N ASN A 282 4.46 -1.79 -5.84
CA ASN A 282 3.54 -2.91 -5.75
C ASN A 282 3.65 -3.90 -6.91
N THR A 283 4.20 -3.50 -8.07
CA THR A 283 4.49 -4.44 -9.15
C THR A 283 5.64 -5.37 -8.75
N GLN A 284 6.62 -4.90 -7.96
CA GLN A 284 7.81 -5.70 -7.64
C GLN A 284 7.56 -6.66 -6.48
N ILE A 285 6.91 -6.22 -5.41
CA ILE A 285 6.79 -6.99 -4.16
C ILE A 285 6.16 -8.39 -4.40
N PRO A 286 5.05 -8.56 -5.16
CA PRO A 286 4.48 -9.86 -5.47
C PRO A 286 5.40 -10.80 -6.24
N LYS A 287 6.29 -10.27 -7.10
CA LYS A 287 7.32 -11.09 -7.78
C LYS A 287 8.26 -11.71 -6.75
N ILE A 288 8.62 -10.94 -5.73
CA ILE A 288 9.50 -11.37 -4.65
C ILE A 288 8.81 -12.36 -3.71
N VAL A 289 7.50 -12.19 -3.45
CA VAL A 289 6.67 -13.21 -2.79
C VAL A 289 6.70 -14.52 -3.59
N GLY A 290 6.57 -14.44 -4.92
CA GLY A 290 6.73 -15.59 -5.82
C GLY A 290 8.11 -16.26 -5.72
N SER A 291 9.20 -15.50 -5.68
CA SER A 291 10.55 -16.03 -5.43
C SER A 291 10.66 -16.70 -4.06
N ALA A 292 10.14 -16.07 -3.00
CA ALA A 292 10.13 -16.66 -1.67
C ALA A 292 9.41 -18.02 -1.67
N ARG A 293 8.24 -18.08 -2.30
CA ARG A 293 7.49 -19.33 -2.43
C ARG A 293 8.22 -20.39 -3.27
N LEU A 294 8.85 -20.00 -4.37
CA LEU A 294 9.66 -20.91 -5.18
C LEU A 294 10.85 -21.48 -4.41
N TYR A 295 11.52 -20.66 -3.60
CA TYR A 295 12.60 -21.14 -2.74
C TYR A 295 12.11 -22.25 -1.79
N GLU A 296 10.93 -22.11 -1.18
CA GLU A 296 10.37 -23.13 -0.29
C GLU A 296 10.19 -24.48 -0.99
N LEU A 297 9.78 -24.46 -2.26
CA LEU A 297 9.44 -25.66 -3.04
C LEU A 297 10.62 -26.26 -3.82
N THR A 298 11.64 -25.44 -4.12
CA THR A 298 12.75 -25.83 -5.03
C THR A 298 14.12 -25.74 -4.39
N GLN A 299 14.23 -25.04 -3.26
CA GLN A 299 15.48 -24.76 -2.54
C GLN A 299 16.50 -23.95 -3.37
N ASN A 300 16.03 -23.21 -4.40
CA ASN A 300 16.86 -22.33 -5.20
C ASN A 300 17.41 -21.15 -4.37
N GLN A 301 18.72 -21.16 -4.10
CA GLN A 301 19.37 -20.15 -3.25
C GLN A 301 19.32 -18.73 -3.83
N ALA A 302 19.23 -18.58 -5.15
CA ALA A 302 19.08 -17.26 -5.76
C ALA A 302 17.76 -16.61 -5.34
N ASP A 303 16.65 -17.37 -5.33
CA ASP A 303 15.35 -16.88 -4.90
C ASP A 303 15.32 -16.52 -3.41
N ALA A 304 15.99 -17.31 -2.56
CA ALA A 304 16.15 -16.96 -1.15
C ALA A 304 16.90 -15.64 -0.97
N LYS A 305 18.02 -15.46 -1.69
CA LYS A 305 18.84 -14.25 -1.64
C LYS A 305 18.07 -13.03 -2.14
N THR A 306 17.32 -13.17 -3.24
CA THR A 306 16.41 -12.14 -3.77
C THR A 306 15.41 -11.69 -2.68
N ALA A 307 14.73 -12.63 -2.02
CA ALA A 307 13.71 -12.33 -1.02
C ALA A 307 14.28 -11.65 0.23
N LEU A 308 15.40 -12.18 0.77
CA LEU A 308 16.07 -11.63 1.94
C LEU A 308 16.62 -10.22 1.68
N PHE A 309 17.34 -10.04 0.57
CA PHE A 309 17.91 -8.75 0.21
C PHE A 309 16.83 -7.70 -0.03
N PHE A 310 15.79 -8.04 -0.81
CA PHE A 310 14.69 -7.13 -1.07
C PHE A 310 13.98 -6.68 0.22
N PHE A 311 13.68 -7.62 1.13
CA PHE A 311 13.05 -7.27 2.40
C PHE A 311 13.91 -6.32 3.23
N GLU A 312 15.20 -6.62 3.37
CA GLU A 312 16.14 -5.77 4.12
C GLU A 312 16.23 -4.37 3.51
N THR A 313 16.46 -4.28 2.20
CA THR A 313 16.57 -3.01 1.48
C THR A 313 15.28 -2.19 1.59
N VAL A 314 14.11 -2.78 1.32
CA VAL A 314 12.85 -2.02 1.35
C VAL A 314 12.51 -1.53 2.76
N THR A 315 12.71 -2.37 3.78
CA THR A 315 12.38 -2.01 5.17
C THR A 315 13.34 -0.98 5.76
N LYS A 316 14.63 -1.01 5.40
CA LYS A 316 15.63 -0.08 5.92
C LYS A 316 15.74 1.22 5.13
N ASP A 317 15.65 1.14 3.81
CA ASP A 317 16.04 2.24 2.94
C ASP A 317 14.86 2.92 2.24
N HIS A 318 13.70 2.24 2.14
CA HIS A 318 12.54 2.74 1.38
C HIS A 318 11.25 2.89 2.20
N SER A 319 11.28 2.57 3.50
CA SER A 319 10.08 2.58 4.35
C SER A 319 10.04 3.76 5.31
N TYR A 320 8.84 4.32 5.51
CA TYR A 320 8.54 5.35 6.48
C TYR A 320 8.25 4.75 7.86
N ALA A 321 8.10 5.60 8.89
CA ALA A 321 7.91 5.19 10.28
C ALA A 321 6.70 4.25 10.49
N ILE A 322 5.66 4.34 9.66
CA ILE A 322 4.49 3.44 9.72
C ILE A 322 4.73 2.05 9.10
N GLY A 323 5.92 1.78 8.53
CA GLY A 323 6.28 0.53 7.86
C GLY A 323 5.84 0.44 6.38
N GLY A 324 5.11 1.44 5.89
CA GLY A 324 4.76 1.62 4.47
C GLY A 324 5.91 2.23 3.68
N ASN A 325 5.85 2.10 2.35
CA ASN A 325 6.86 2.59 1.43
C ASN A 325 6.24 3.20 0.17
N SER A 326 7.09 3.79 -0.66
CA SER A 326 6.76 4.53 -1.89
C SER A 326 6.08 5.88 -1.65
N GLU A 327 6.22 6.73 -2.65
CA GLU A 327 5.40 7.91 -2.87
C GLU A 327 5.01 7.88 -4.34
N TYR A 328 3.74 8.16 -4.63
CA TYR A 328 3.22 8.02 -5.98
C TYR A 328 3.37 6.59 -6.51
N GLU A 329 3.23 5.59 -5.62
CA GLU A 329 3.40 4.15 -5.90
C GLU A 329 4.83 3.72 -6.28
N HIS A 330 5.77 4.65 -6.43
CA HIS A 330 7.12 4.35 -6.91
C HIS A 330 8.16 4.44 -5.80
N PHE A 331 9.13 3.54 -5.84
CA PHE A 331 10.30 3.65 -4.98
C PHE A 331 11.13 4.90 -5.31
N GLY A 332 11.68 5.52 -4.27
CA GLY A 332 12.64 6.60 -4.39
C GLY A 332 14.08 6.11 -4.45
N LYS A 333 15.01 7.06 -4.40
CA LYS A 333 16.40 6.69 -4.12
C LYS A 333 16.47 6.17 -2.68
N PRO A 334 17.29 5.15 -2.41
CA PRO A 334 17.41 4.59 -1.07
C PRO A 334 17.79 5.69 -0.07
N LYS A 335 17.12 5.68 1.09
CA LYS A 335 17.29 6.62 2.20
C LYS A 335 16.96 8.07 1.89
N GLN A 336 16.32 8.40 0.75
CA GLN A 336 15.89 9.76 0.41
C GLN A 336 14.36 9.87 0.45
N LEU A 337 13.81 10.01 1.65
CA LEU A 337 12.38 9.91 1.92
C LEU A 337 11.74 11.26 2.30
N SER A 338 12.50 12.15 2.93
CA SER A 338 11.99 13.40 3.51
C SER A 338 11.33 14.33 2.47
N ALA A 339 11.97 14.50 1.32
CA ALA A 339 11.46 15.32 0.22
C ALA A 339 10.30 14.68 -0.57
N ARG A 340 9.92 13.46 -0.21
CA ARG A 340 8.87 12.64 -0.85
C ARG A 340 7.64 12.45 0.03
N LEU A 341 7.52 13.23 1.10
CA LEU A 341 6.33 13.28 1.93
C LEU A 341 5.26 14.13 1.23
N GLY A 342 4.12 13.53 0.93
CA GLY A 342 3.07 14.11 0.12
C GLY A 342 1.70 13.47 0.35
N GLN A 343 0.70 13.94 -0.39
CA GLN A 343 -0.67 13.39 -0.38
C GLN A 343 -0.71 11.88 -0.70
N GLN A 344 0.28 11.40 -1.44
CA GLN A 344 0.33 10.05 -2.01
C GLN A 344 1.51 9.24 -1.49
N THR A 345 1.99 9.60 -0.31
CA THR A 345 2.91 8.76 0.45
C THR A 345 2.20 7.47 0.85
N CYS A 346 2.94 6.35 0.77
CA CYS A 346 2.53 5.03 1.25
C CYS A 346 1.24 4.48 0.62
N GLU A 347 1.38 3.70 -0.46
CA GLU A 347 0.32 2.82 -0.96
C GLU A 347 0.11 1.62 -0.03
N CYS A 348 -1.15 1.28 0.30
CA CYS A 348 -1.47 0.18 1.21
C CYS A 348 -1.18 -1.23 0.65
N CYS A 349 -1.32 -1.45 -0.67
CA CYS A 349 -0.98 -2.75 -1.28
C CYS A 349 0.48 -3.15 -1.02
N ASN A 350 1.38 -2.18 -0.93
CA ASN A 350 2.80 -2.42 -0.70
C ASN A 350 2.99 -3.08 0.67
N SER A 351 2.34 -2.53 1.71
CA SER A 351 2.38 -3.11 3.05
C SER A 351 1.69 -4.46 3.09
N TYR A 352 0.54 -4.63 2.44
CA TYR A 352 -0.10 -5.94 2.32
C TYR A 352 0.86 -7.01 1.78
N ASN A 353 1.53 -6.74 0.65
CA ASN A 353 2.46 -7.69 0.04
C ASN A 353 3.77 -7.84 0.82
N MET A 354 4.26 -6.78 1.48
CA MET A 354 5.41 -6.87 2.38
C MET A 354 5.10 -7.74 3.60
N LEU A 355 3.87 -7.69 4.15
CA LEU A 355 3.46 -8.59 5.24
C LEU A 355 3.39 -10.05 4.77
N ARG A 356 2.98 -10.32 3.53
CA ARG A 356 3.04 -11.66 2.93
C ARG A 356 4.48 -12.16 2.81
N LEU A 357 5.38 -11.34 2.25
CA LEU A 357 6.81 -11.66 2.17
C LEU A 357 7.39 -11.94 3.57
N THR A 358 7.05 -11.08 4.54
CA THR A 358 7.49 -11.23 5.94
C THR A 358 7.10 -12.58 6.53
N ARG A 359 5.90 -13.10 6.22
CA ARG A 359 5.45 -14.42 6.66
C ARG A 359 6.29 -15.56 6.08
N HIS A 360 6.68 -15.50 4.80
CA HIS A 360 7.59 -16.49 4.21
C HIS A 360 8.94 -16.48 4.93
N LEU A 361 9.57 -15.30 5.05
CA LEU A 361 10.88 -15.16 5.69
C LEU A 361 10.87 -15.62 7.15
N TYR A 362 9.80 -15.29 7.89
CA TYR A 362 9.58 -15.80 9.24
C TYR A 362 9.42 -17.33 9.25
N GLY A 363 8.69 -17.91 8.30
CA GLY A 363 8.52 -19.35 8.17
C GLY A 363 9.85 -20.10 8.00
N TRP A 364 10.84 -19.47 7.37
CA TRP A 364 12.18 -20.07 7.17
C TRP A 364 12.99 -20.08 8.47
N SER A 365 13.14 -18.93 9.13
CA SER A 365 14.07 -18.76 10.26
C SER A 365 13.44 -18.86 11.65
N GLY A 366 12.16 -18.47 11.79
CA GLY A 366 11.49 -18.22 13.05
C GLY A 366 12.04 -16.99 13.81
N ASP A 367 12.74 -16.07 13.13
CA ASP A 367 13.32 -14.87 13.75
C ASP A 367 12.23 -13.84 14.13
N ALA A 368 12.15 -13.50 15.41
CA ALA A 368 11.20 -12.55 15.95
C ALA A 368 11.29 -11.15 15.32
N ALA A 369 12.44 -10.75 14.79
CA ALA A 369 12.64 -9.43 14.17
C ALA A 369 11.72 -9.21 12.96
N TYR A 370 11.36 -10.27 12.22
CA TYR A 370 10.36 -10.18 11.15
C TYR A 370 9.00 -9.73 11.69
N PHE A 371 8.66 -10.16 12.90
CA PHE A 371 7.42 -9.76 13.56
C PHE A 371 7.46 -8.37 14.19
N ASP A 372 8.64 -7.78 14.39
CA ASP A 372 8.73 -6.35 14.73
C ASP A 372 8.33 -5.48 13.53
N TYR A 373 8.75 -5.85 12.31
CA TYR A 373 8.25 -5.20 11.08
C TYR A 373 6.77 -5.51 10.84
N PHE A 374 6.37 -6.79 10.97
CA PHE A 374 4.97 -7.20 10.77
C PHE A 374 4.03 -6.39 11.66
N GLU A 375 4.32 -6.34 12.97
CA GLU A 375 3.53 -5.57 13.95
C GLU A 375 3.50 -4.08 13.61
N ARG A 376 4.65 -3.50 13.21
CA ARG A 376 4.73 -2.08 12.84
C ARG A 376 3.82 -1.75 11.67
N ALA A 377 3.98 -2.45 10.54
CA ALA A 377 3.22 -2.17 9.33
C ALA A 377 1.74 -2.54 9.47
N HIS A 378 1.43 -3.62 10.19
CA HIS A 378 0.04 -4.02 10.45
C HIS A 378 -0.69 -2.96 11.28
N LEU A 379 -0.14 -2.55 12.43
CA LEU A 379 -0.81 -1.62 13.33
C LEU A 379 -0.87 -0.19 12.79
N ASN A 380 0.15 0.26 12.06
CA ASN A 380 0.29 1.67 11.72
C ASN A 380 -0.08 2.00 10.27
N HIS A 381 -0.15 1.00 9.39
CA HIS A 381 -0.55 1.19 8.00
C HIS A 381 -1.81 0.41 7.64
N ILE A 382 -1.84 -0.90 7.88
CA ILE A 382 -3.03 -1.73 7.54
C ILE A 382 -4.23 -1.34 8.40
N MET A 383 -4.09 -1.27 9.74
CA MET A 383 -5.19 -0.85 10.61
C MET A 383 -5.59 0.62 10.42
N ALA A 384 -4.71 1.45 9.83
CA ALA A 384 -5.00 2.83 9.47
C ALA A 384 -5.77 2.94 8.14
N GLN A 385 -5.78 1.87 7.34
CA GLN A 385 -6.34 1.85 6.00
C GLN A 385 -7.87 1.91 5.99
N GLN A 386 -8.50 1.20 6.91
CA GLN A 386 -9.95 1.04 6.93
C GLN A 386 -10.62 2.00 7.91
N ASP A 387 -11.71 2.60 7.46
CA ASP A 387 -12.70 3.17 8.36
C ASP A 387 -13.64 2.06 8.88
N PRO A 388 -13.59 1.69 10.18
CA PRO A 388 -14.42 0.64 10.73
C PRO A 388 -15.91 1.02 10.84
N GLN A 389 -16.26 2.31 10.70
CA GLN A 389 -17.67 2.72 10.66
C GLN A 389 -18.28 2.34 9.31
N THR A 390 -17.65 2.77 8.22
CA THR A 390 -18.16 2.58 6.85
C THR A 390 -17.67 1.28 6.17
N GLY A 391 -16.56 0.71 6.62
CA GLY A 391 -15.87 -0.42 6.00
C GLY A 391 -14.95 -0.03 4.82
N MET A 392 -14.90 1.26 4.45
CA MET A 392 -14.17 1.76 3.28
C MET A 392 -12.66 1.85 3.51
N PHE A 393 -11.91 1.80 2.41
CA PHE A 393 -10.46 1.73 2.42
C PHE A 393 -9.82 2.99 1.84
N ILE A 394 -8.65 3.34 2.33
CA ILE A 394 -7.79 4.36 1.72
C ILE A 394 -6.80 3.70 0.74
N TYR A 395 -6.38 4.46 -0.27
CA TYR A 395 -5.30 4.06 -1.18
C TYR A 395 -3.93 4.47 -0.62
N PHE A 396 -3.79 5.77 -0.35
CA PHE A 396 -2.58 6.39 0.14
C PHE A 396 -2.74 6.86 1.58
N THR A 397 -1.65 6.80 2.34
CA THR A 397 -1.60 7.16 3.75
C THR A 397 -0.65 8.34 3.94
N PRO A 398 -1.11 9.59 3.70
CA PRO A 398 -0.27 10.76 3.91
C PRO A 398 0.16 10.89 5.38
N LEU A 399 1.38 11.37 5.58
CA LEU A 399 2.05 11.42 6.88
C LEU A 399 2.26 12.86 7.42
N MET A 400 1.75 13.84 6.67
CA MET A 400 1.79 15.29 6.98
C MET A 400 0.36 15.85 7.05
N PRO A 401 0.09 16.85 7.91
CA PRO A 401 -1.29 17.29 8.22
C PRO A 401 -1.91 18.19 7.14
N SER A 402 -1.09 18.73 6.25
CA SER A 402 -1.54 19.46 5.06
C SER A 402 -2.35 18.58 4.10
N PHE A 403 -2.25 17.26 4.24
CA PHE A 403 -2.97 16.26 3.45
C PHE A 403 -4.06 15.58 4.27
N ARG A 404 -4.96 14.86 3.58
CA ARG A 404 -6.03 14.07 4.23
C ARG A 404 -6.12 12.67 3.64
N ARG A 405 -6.62 11.73 4.42
CA ARG A 405 -6.95 10.39 3.92
C ARG A 405 -8.21 10.47 3.03
N VAL A 406 -8.23 9.71 1.95
CA VAL A 406 -9.39 9.62 1.04
C VAL A 406 -9.86 8.18 1.05
N TYR A 407 -11.12 7.98 1.45
CA TYR A 407 -11.75 6.67 1.51
C TYR A 407 -12.49 6.37 0.20
N SER A 408 -12.47 5.11 -0.20
CA SER A 408 -13.18 4.60 -1.37
C SER A 408 -14.70 4.79 -1.24
N ASN A 409 -15.38 4.96 -2.35
CA ASN A 409 -16.80 4.73 -2.49
C ASN A 409 -17.11 3.20 -2.50
N PRO A 410 -18.21 2.73 -1.88
CA PRO A 410 -18.53 1.31 -1.82
C PRO A 410 -18.69 0.59 -3.17
N THR A 411 -19.19 1.28 -4.21
CA THR A 411 -19.53 0.67 -5.51
C THR A 411 -18.92 1.38 -6.72
N GLU A 412 -18.28 2.53 -6.51
CA GLU A 412 -17.70 3.34 -7.58
C GLU A 412 -16.17 3.37 -7.55
N ASP A 413 -15.53 2.86 -6.49
CA ASP A 413 -14.07 2.80 -6.37
C ASP A 413 -13.61 1.36 -6.17
N PHE A 414 -13.03 0.77 -7.21
CA PHE A 414 -12.46 -0.58 -7.20
C PHE A 414 -10.97 -0.54 -7.50
N TRP A 415 -10.24 0.26 -6.74
CA TRP A 415 -8.79 0.34 -6.90
C TRP A 415 -8.09 -0.94 -6.40
N CYS A 416 -6.81 -1.13 -6.73
CA CYS A 416 -6.02 -2.25 -6.18
C CYS A 416 -6.01 -2.27 -4.64
N CYS A 417 -5.98 -1.10 -3.98
CA CYS A 417 -6.03 -0.97 -2.52
C CYS A 417 -7.39 -1.34 -1.91
N VAL A 418 -8.49 -1.28 -2.68
CA VAL A 418 -9.78 -1.84 -2.26
C VAL A 418 -9.70 -3.36 -2.27
N GLY A 419 -9.10 -3.94 -3.32
CA GLY A 419 -8.84 -5.37 -3.41
C GLY A 419 -8.01 -5.90 -2.24
N SER A 420 -6.81 -5.35 -2.01
CA SER A 420 -5.96 -5.75 -0.89
C SER A 420 -6.53 -5.37 0.49
N GLY A 421 -7.34 -4.30 0.57
CA GLY A 421 -8.09 -3.93 1.77
C GLY A 421 -9.12 -4.99 2.17
N MET A 422 -9.92 -5.47 1.22
CA MET A 422 -10.88 -6.57 1.43
C MET A 422 -10.18 -7.81 2.01
N GLU A 423 -8.99 -8.15 1.51
CA GLU A 423 -8.22 -9.29 2.00
C GLU A 423 -7.54 -9.03 3.36
N SER A 424 -6.94 -7.85 3.56
CA SER A 424 -6.23 -7.51 4.80
C SER A 424 -7.16 -7.55 5.99
N HIS A 425 -8.35 -6.96 5.83
CA HIS A 425 -9.37 -6.88 6.87
C HIS A 425 -10.25 -8.13 6.93
N ALA A 426 -9.87 -9.23 6.27
CA ALA A 426 -10.50 -10.54 6.41
C ALA A 426 -9.73 -11.48 7.36
N LYS A 427 -8.49 -11.13 7.75
CA LYS A 427 -7.53 -12.11 8.27
C LYS A 427 -6.64 -11.65 9.44
N HIS A 428 -7.06 -10.69 10.26
CA HIS A 428 -6.23 -10.17 11.37
C HIS A 428 -5.74 -11.22 12.38
N GLY A 429 -6.35 -12.41 12.45
CA GLY A 429 -5.90 -13.54 13.25
C GLY A 429 -4.79 -14.42 12.64
N GLU A 430 -4.46 -14.27 11.35
CA GLU A 430 -3.67 -15.26 10.59
C GLU A 430 -2.22 -15.43 11.03
N SER A 431 -1.70 -14.47 11.78
CA SER A 431 -0.29 -14.36 12.16
C SER A 431 -0.09 -14.31 13.68
N ILE A 432 -1.15 -14.47 14.48
CA ILE A 432 -1.09 -14.41 15.94
C ILE A 432 -0.28 -15.59 16.49
N TYR A 433 -0.65 -16.81 16.08
CA TYR A 433 -0.09 -18.05 16.61
C TYR A 433 0.66 -18.83 15.53
N TRP A 434 1.84 -19.32 15.87
CA TRP A 434 2.68 -20.15 15.01
C TRP A 434 3.13 -21.40 15.74
N LYS A 435 3.66 -22.38 14.99
CA LYS A 435 4.26 -23.59 15.54
C LYS A 435 5.60 -23.90 14.90
N ARG A 436 6.51 -24.44 15.71
CA ARG A 436 7.84 -24.93 15.31
C ARG A 436 8.17 -26.20 16.08
N GLY A 437 8.19 -27.35 15.40
CA GLY A 437 8.28 -28.65 16.08
C GLY A 437 7.15 -28.80 17.11
N ASN A 438 7.51 -28.99 18.39
CA ASN A 438 6.55 -29.11 19.49
C ASN A 438 6.25 -27.77 20.23
N ARG A 439 6.76 -26.64 19.72
CA ARG A 439 6.60 -25.31 20.33
C ARG A 439 5.41 -24.59 19.70
N THR A 440 4.53 -24.06 20.54
CA THR A 440 3.53 -23.05 20.16
C THR A 440 4.11 -21.67 20.41
N ILE A 441 4.01 -20.78 19.43
CA ILE A 441 4.59 -19.44 19.44
C ILE A 441 3.46 -18.42 19.37
N VAL A 442 3.50 -17.40 20.21
CA VAL A 442 2.63 -16.22 20.16
C VAL A 442 3.45 -15.04 19.66
N ASN A 443 3.17 -14.59 18.44
CA ASN A 443 3.87 -13.46 17.82
C ASN A 443 3.11 -12.15 17.96
N LEU A 444 1.78 -12.15 17.88
CA LEU A 444 0.97 -10.94 18.04
C LEU A 444 0.09 -11.08 19.27
N TYR A 445 -0.15 -9.97 19.96
CA TYR A 445 -0.91 -9.94 21.21
C TYR A 445 -2.30 -9.35 20.99
N TYR A 446 -3.08 -9.95 20.09
CA TYR A 446 -4.45 -9.52 19.83
C TYR A 446 -5.42 -10.43 20.58
N ALA A 447 -6.38 -9.86 21.33
CA ALA A 447 -7.31 -10.63 22.14
C ALA A 447 -7.99 -11.72 21.28
N SER A 448 -7.76 -12.99 21.62
CA SER A 448 -8.15 -14.12 20.77
C SER A 448 -8.07 -15.46 21.49
N THR A 449 -8.66 -16.48 20.89
CA THR A 449 -8.49 -17.88 21.29
C THR A 449 -7.77 -18.67 20.19
N LEU A 450 -6.90 -19.60 20.60
CA LEU A 450 -6.39 -20.68 19.76
C LEU A 450 -7.07 -21.99 20.15
N ASP A 451 -7.62 -22.71 19.18
CA ASP A 451 -8.14 -24.07 19.35
C ASP A 451 -7.42 -25.06 18.40
N ALA A 452 -6.28 -25.58 18.86
CA ALA A 452 -5.50 -26.58 18.16
C ALA A 452 -5.44 -27.90 18.96
N SER A 453 -5.13 -28.99 18.27
CA SER A 453 -5.00 -30.32 18.88
C SER A 453 -3.92 -30.36 19.96
N GLU A 454 -2.83 -29.63 19.79
CA GLU A 454 -1.66 -29.60 20.65
C GLU A 454 -1.70 -28.47 21.68
N ALA A 455 -2.52 -27.44 21.48
CA ALA A 455 -2.61 -26.26 22.33
C ALA A 455 -3.98 -25.59 22.25
N LYS A 456 -4.55 -25.24 23.41
CA LYS A 456 -5.74 -24.39 23.49
C LYS A 456 -5.46 -23.22 24.42
N LEU A 457 -5.49 -22.00 23.89
CA LEU A 457 -5.12 -20.78 24.59
C LEU A 457 -6.25 -19.77 24.51
N ASP A 458 -6.50 -19.05 25.59
CA ASP A 458 -7.48 -17.98 25.69
C ASP A 458 -6.74 -16.71 26.14
N MET A 459 -6.57 -15.75 25.23
CA MET A 459 -5.75 -14.56 25.40
C MET A 459 -6.63 -13.32 25.55
N ASP A 460 -6.52 -12.68 26.71
CA ASP A 460 -7.18 -11.42 27.07
C ASP A 460 -6.15 -10.30 27.19
N THR A 461 -6.39 -9.20 26.48
CA THR A 461 -5.52 -8.04 26.51
C THR A 461 -6.22 -6.80 25.94
N ALA A 462 -5.80 -5.63 26.42
CA ALA A 462 -6.14 -4.35 25.79
C ALA A 462 -5.10 -3.91 24.75
N PHE A 463 -4.08 -4.74 24.46
CA PHE A 463 -3.07 -4.44 23.44
C PHE A 463 -3.73 -4.14 22.08
N PRO A 464 -3.27 -3.12 21.34
CA PRO A 464 -2.06 -2.35 21.58
C PRO A 464 -2.26 -1.12 22.49
N HIS A 465 -3.42 -0.93 23.13
CA HIS A 465 -3.69 0.20 24.04
C HIS A 465 -3.39 -0.09 25.51
N GLY A 466 -3.04 -1.34 25.82
CA GLY A 466 -2.52 -1.77 27.10
C GLY A 466 -1.26 -2.61 26.91
N ASP A 467 -0.48 -2.70 27.97
CA ASP A 467 0.83 -3.35 28.01
C ASP A 467 0.82 -4.70 28.73
N THR A 468 -0.35 -5.16 29.20
CA THR A 468 -0.53 -6.46 29.85
C THR A 468 -1.29 -7.43 28.94
N VAL A 469 -0.79 -8.65 28.85
CA VAL A 469 -1.41 -9.79 28.16
C VAL A 469 -1.61 -10.91 29.16
N THR A 470 -2.84 -11.42 29.27
CA THR A 470 -3.17 -12.58 30.10
C THR A 470 -3.56 -13.73 29.19
N ILE A 471 -2.88 -14.87 29.32
CA ILE A 471 -3.19 -16.11 28.59
C ILE A 471 -3.63 -17.16 29.60
N THR A 472 -4.87 -17.62 29.48
CA THR A 472 -5.37 -18.80 30.19
C THR A 472 -5.11 -20.04 29.36
N VAL A 473 -4.36 -21.00 29.92
CA VAL A 473 -4.04 -22.26 29.26
C VAL A 473 -5.22 -23.21 29.42
N ARG A 474 -5.93 -23.53 28.34
CA ARG A 474 -7.02 -24.54 28.33
C ARG A 474 -6.50 -25.92 27.95
N LYS A 475 -5.42 -25.97 27.17
CA LYS A 475 -4.63 -27.17 26.90
C LYS A 475 -3.18 -26.74 26.69
N ALA A 476 -2.29 -27.29 27.50
CA ALA A 476 -0.89 -26.87 27.51
C ALA A 476 -0.13 -27.42 26.29
N PRO A 477 0.60 -26.56 25.56
CA PRO A 477 1.63 -27.02 24.62
C PRO A 477 2.83 -27.58 25.38
N ARG A 478 3.71 -28.30 24.68
CA ARG A 478 5.00 -28.74 25.27
C ARG A 478 5.89 -27.55 25.63
N GLU A 479 5.97 -26.57 24.73
CA GLU A 479 6.59 -25.27 24.97
C GLU A 479 5.67 -24.16 24.47
N LEU A 480 5.53 -23.10 25.26
CA LEU A 480 4.89 -21.84 24.86
C LEU A 480 5.96 -20.76 24.74
N ALA A 481 6.15 -20.22 23.55
CA ALA A 481 7.09 -19.14 23.28
C ALA A 481 6.33 -17.83 23.08
N LEU A 482 6.62 -16.83 23.91
CA LEU A 482 6.02 -15.51 23.83
C LEU A 482 7.03 -14.55 23.22
N ARG A 483 6.70 -13.92 22.08
CA ARG A 483 7.60 -12.93 21.46
C ARG A 483 7.84 -11.78 22.42
N VAL A 484 9.09 -11.39 22.61
CA VAL A 484 9.41 -10.10 23.23
C VAL A 484 9.80 -9.15 22.11
N PRO A 485 8.92 -8.19 21.75
CA PRO A 485 9.21 -7.23 20.70
C PRO A 485 10.52 -6.49 20.94
N GLY A 486 11.23 -6.11 19.88
CA GLY A 486 12.50 -5.38 20.00
C GLY A 486 12.41 -4.05 20.78
N TRP A 487 11.22 -3.45 20.84
CA TRP A 487 10.96 -2.22 21.61
C TRP A 487 10.71 -2.47 23.12
N ALA A 488 10.45 -3.72 23.55
CA ALA A 488 10.06 -4.06 24.92
C ALA A 488 11.24 -4.62 25.74
N THR A 489 12.20 -3.75 26.10
CA THR A 489 13.45 -4.17 26.77
C THR A 489 13.25 -4.70 28.20
N ALA A 490 12.16 -4.33 28.87
CA ALA A 490 11.84 -4.71 30.25
C ALA A 490 10.63 -5.66 30.34
N ALA A 491 10.45 -6.52 29.34
CA ALA A 491 9.36 -7.50 29.34
C ALA A 491 9.49 -8.51 30.49
N THR A 492 8.38 -8.80 31.18
CA THR A 492 8.33 -9.79 32.26
C THR A 492 7.18 -10.75 32.04
N VAL A 493 7.35 -12.00 32.49
CA VAL A 493 6.29 -13.01 32.43
C VAL A 493 6.17 -13.75 33.76
N THR A 494 4.93 -14.03 34.16
CA THR A 494 4.63 -14.85 35.33
C THR A 494 3.68 -15.98 34.95
N VAL A 495 3.77 -17.09 35.67
CA VAL A 495 2.81 -18.21 35.64
C VAL A 495 2.23 -18.34 37.04
N ASN A 496 0.91 -18.18 37.18
CA ASN A 496 0.20 -18.20 38.46
C ASN A 496 0.85 -17.27 39.51
N GLY A 497 1.24 -16.06 39.07
CA GLY A 497 1.86 -15.03 39.92
C GLY A 497 3.35 -15.22 40.23
N LYS A 498 3.98 -16.31 39.74
CA LYS A 498 5.42 -16.56 39.94
C LYS A 498 6.20 -16.24 38.67
N ALA A 499 7.32 -15.53 38.79
CA ALA A 499 8.21 -15.26 37.67
C ALA A 499 8.59 -16.56 36.94
N ALA A 500 8.52 -16.55 35.62
CA ALA A 500 8.73 -17.72 34.78
C ALA A 500 9.41 -17.33 33.46
N GLY A 501 9.69 -18.33 32.63
CA GLY A 501 10.20 -18.12 31.27
C GLY A 501 11.72 -18.06 31.20
N LYS A 502 12.28 -18.70 30.18
CA LYS A 502 13.70 -18.59 29.82
C LYS A 502 13.81 -17.83 28.50
N ARG A 503 14.67 -16.81 28.45
CA ARG A 503 14.94 -16.09 27.19
C ARG A 503 15.67 -17.00 26.20
N ASP A 504 15.17 -17.06 24.98
CA ASP A 504 15.77 -17.75 23.82
C ASP A 504 15.55 -16.86 22.58
N GLY A 505 16.60 -16.17 22.13
CA GLY A 505 16.51 -15.15 21.09
C GLY A 505 15.46 -14.07 21.40
N GLY A 506 14.53 -13.85 20.47
CA GLY A 506 13.42 -12.91 20.60
C GLY A 506 12.22 -13.42 21.42
N TYR A 507 12.34 -14.53 22.16
CA TYR A 507 11.22 -15.18 22.84
C TYR A 507 11.48 -15.46 24.32
N LEU A 508 10.42 -15.44 25.13
CA LEU A 508 10.38 -16.04 26.47
C LEU A 508 9.72 -17.42 26.36
N ILE A 509 10.48 -18.47 26.67
CA ILE A 509 10.04 -19.87 26.56
C ILE A 509 9.55 -20.38 27.91
N LEU A 510 8.29 -20.82 27.94
CA LEU A 510 7.64 -21.44 29.08
C LEU A 510 7.48 -22.94 28.86
N THR A 511 7.79 -23.73 29.88
CA THR A 511 7.66 -25.19 29.89
C THR A 511 6.92 -25.65 31.15
N GLY A 512 6.39 -26.88 31.14
CA GLY A 512 5.70 -27.45 32.29
C GLY A 512 4.32 -26.84 32.60
N LEU A 513 3.75 -26.09 31.65
CA LEU A 513 2.41 -25.54 31.76
C LEU A 513 1.37 -26.66 31.86
N LYS A 514 0.26 -26.38 32.55
CA LYS A 514 -0.89 -27.26 32.74
C LYS A 514 -2.18 -26.55 32.34
N SER A 515 -3.21 -27.33 32.06
CA SER A 515 -4.57 -26.78 31.92
C SER A 515 -4.97 -26.05 33.20
N GLY A 516 -5.50 -24.85 33.06
CA GLY A 516 -5.86 -23.95 34.16
C GLY A 516 -4.79 -22.93 34.52
N ASP A 517 -3.55 -23.09 34.05
CA ASP A 517 -2.49 -22.10 34.32
C ASP A 517 -2.82 -20.74 33.70
N ARG A 518 -2.54 -19.69 34.46
CA ARG A 518 -2.60 -18.30 34.02
C ARG A 518 -1.20 -17.77 33.77
N VAL A 519 -0.96 -17.31 32.55
CA VAL A 519 0.29 -16.68 32.13
C VAL A 519 0.03 -15.18 31.97
N ASP A 520 0.73 -14.34 32.72
CA ASP A 520 0.65 -12.87 32.58
C ASP A 520 1.97 -12.35 32.04
N LEU A 521 1.93 -11.73 30.85
CA LEU A 521 3.06 -11.08 30.18
C LEU A 521 2.86 -9.55 30.26
N LYS A 522 3.91 -8.84 30.71
CA LYS A 522 3.97 -7.38 30.71
C LYS A 522 4.99 -6.92 29.66
N LEU A 523 4.59 -5.98 28.81
CA LEU A 523 5.39 -5.42 27.72
C LEU A 523 5.45 -3.89 27.86
N PRO A 524 6.28 -3.33 28.75
CA PRO A 524 6.38 -1.89 28.94
C PRO A 524 6.63 -1.16 27.62
N MET A 525 5.84 -0.12 27.34
CA MET A 525 5.81 0.60 26.05
C MET A 525 6.51 1.96 26.14
N PRO A 526 7.85 2.03 25.96
CA PRO A 526 8.57 3.30 26.01
C PRO A 526 8.21 4.18 24.81
N VAL A 527 8.33 5.50 25.00
CA VAL A 527 8.35 6.45 23.89
C VAL A 527 9.75 6.48 23.29
N ARG A 528 9.84 6.39 21.97
CA ARG A 528 11.06 6.48 21.17
C ARG A 528 10.87 7.55 20.10
N VAL A 529 11.99 8.15 19.69
CA VAL A 529 12.05 9.11 18.58
C VAL A 529 12.78 8.45 17.42
N GLU A 530 12.16 8.47 16.24
CA GLU A 530 12.71 7.90 15.02
C GLU A 530 12.84 9.01 13.97
N ALA A 531 14.06 9.34 13.58
CA ALA A 531 14.31 10.29 12.50
C ALA A 531 14.10 9.63 11.13
N ILE A 532 13.65 10.41 10.15
CA ILE A 532 13.67 9.97 8.76
C ILE A 532 15.14 9.81 8.29
N PRO A 533 15.48 8.82 7.44
CA PRO A 533 16.87 8.48 7.16
C PRO A 533 17.76 9.60 6.60
N ASP A 534 17.20 10.53 5.84
CA ASP A 534 17.91 11.65 5.18
C ASP A 534 17.85 12.99 5.93
N ASP A 535 17.07 13.10 7.01
CA ASP A 535 16.94 14.34 7.76
C ASP A 535 16.78 14.10 9.27
N PRO A 536 17.86 14.23 10.06
CA PRO A 536 17.81 13.96 11.50
C PRO A 536 16.88 14.92 12.28
N ARG A 537 16.48 16.05 11.68
CA ARG A 537 15.55 17.00 12.30
C ARG A 537 14.09 16.68 12.01
N LEU A 538 13.78 15.79 11.06
CA LEU A 538 12.41 15.38 10.78
C LEU A 538 12.12 14.04 11.46
N ILE A 539 11.35 14.09 12.54
CA ILE A 539 11.20 12.99 13.50
C ILE A 539 9.76 12.52 13.61
N ALA A 540 9.60 11.24 13.96
CA ALA A 540 8.34 10.64 14.38
C ALA A 540 8.47 10.11 15.81
N PHE A 541 7.37 10.15 16.56
CA PHE A 541 7.30 9.53 17.88
C PHE A 541 6.61 8.18 17.82
N VAL A 542 7.14 7.21 18.57
CA VAL A 542 6.59 5.85 18.64
C VAL A 542 6.47 5.43 20.10
N SER A 543 5.29 5.00 20.53
CA SER A 543 5.01 4.51 21.88
C SER A 543 4.75 3.01 21.83
N GLY A 544 5.71 2.21 22.30
CA GLY A 544 5.73 0.77 22.07
C GLY A 544 5.73 0.46 20.56
N PRO A 545 4.69 -0.21 20.03
CA PRO A 545 4.56 -0.49 18.60
C PRO A 545 3.77 0.58 17.83
N LEU A 546 3.15 1.56 18.51
CA LEU A 546 2.25 2.53 17.91
C LEU A 546 3.00 3.81 17.52
N VAL A 547 2.99 4.11 16.24
CA VAL A 547 3.39 5.42 15.72
C VAL A 547 2.35 6.44 16.18
N LEU A 548 2.82 7.51 16.80
CA LEU A 548 2.00 8.62 17.22
C LEU A 548 1.93 9.67 16.12
N ALA A 549 0.81 10.39 16.06
CA ALA A 549 0.66 11.57 15.23
C ALA A 549 0.09 12.73 16.04
N ALA A 550 0.52 13.95 15.71
CA ALA A 550 -0.11 15.16 16.21
C ALA A 550 -1.52 15.29 15.62
N ASP A 551 -2.51 15.42 16.49
CA ASP A 551 -3.92 15.60 16.13
C ASP A 551 -4.20 17.06 15.78
N TYR A 552 -4.52 17.33 14.52
CA TYR A 552 -4.86 18.66 14.02
C TYR A 552 -6.35 18.95 14.00
N GLY A 553 -7.18 18.01 14.46
CA GLY A 553 -8.63 18.11 14.40
C GLY A 553 -9.21 17.62 13.07
N PRO A 554 -10.52 17.81 12.86
CA PRO A 554 -11.25 17.22 11.74
C PRO A 554 -10.70 17.61 10.36
N ASP A 555 -10.59 16.65 9.46
CA ASP A 555 -10.09 16.85 8.09
C ASP A 555 -11.08 17.57 7.15
N SER A 556 -12.34 17.66 7.57
CA SER A 556 -13.40 18.46 6.94
C SER A 556 -13.16 19.96 7.03
N GLN A 557 -12.31 20.42 7.94
CA GLN A 557 -11.97 21.84 8.06
C GLN A 557 -10.81 22.23 7.11
N PRO A 558 -10.80 23.47 6.58
CA PRO A 558 -9.65 24.02 5.87
C PRO A 558 -8.37 23.95 6.71
N PHE A 559 -7.23 23.74 6.05
CA PHE A 559 -5.93 23.74 6.72
C PHE A 559 -5.27 25.11 6.62
N ASP A 560 -5.69 26.03 7.50
CA ASP A 560 -5.16 27.40 7.60
C ASP A 560 -4.01 27.50 8.61
N SER A 561 -3.04 26.60 8.51
CA SER A 561 -1.91 26.54 9.42
C SER A 561 -0.62 26.11 8.72
N PHE A 562 0.47 25.94 9.45
CA PHE A 562 1.71 25.33 8.96
C PHE A 562 1.93 23.94 9.58
N ASP A 563 2.81 23.14 8.98
CA ASP A 563 3.12 21.80 9.49
C ASP A 563 3.76 21.90 10.88
N PRO A 564 3.36 21.07 11.85
CA PRO A 564 3.80 21.18 13.23
C PRO A 564 5.31 21.03 13.38
N VAL A 565 5.84 21.82 14.31
CA VAL A 565 7.24 21.76 14.71
C VAL A 565 7.38 21.58 16.21
N ALA A 566 8.47 20.95 16.63
CA ALA A 566 8.95 20.95 18.00
C ALA A 566 10.08 21.99 18.12
N VAL A 567 9.98 22.90 19.09
CA VAL A 567 10.95 23.95 19.37
C VAL A 567 11.54 23.73 20.75
N THR A 568 12.78 23.24 20.79
CA THR A 568 13.50 22.93 22.04
C THR A 568 15.00 22.83 21.78
N ASP A 569 15.82 23.33 22.70
CA ASP A 569 17.27 23.21 22.62
C ASP A 569 17.78 21.83 23.09
N ALA A 570 16.88 20.98 23.60
CA ALA A 570 17.20 19.59 23.87
C ALA A 570 17.53 18.86 22.56
N ALA A 571 18.53 17.98 22.60
CA ALA A 571 18.94 17.19 21.43
C ALA A 571 17.83 16.29 20.88
N THR A 572 16.84 15.95 21.69
CA THR A 572 15.67 15.18 21.27
C THR A 572 14.43 15.69 22.02
N PRO A 573 13.36 16.08 21.31
CA PRO A 573 12.12 16.48 21.95
C PRO A 573 11.54 15.37 22.83
N THR A 574 11.05 15.74 24.02
CA THR A 574 10.50 14.78 24.99
C THR A 574 8.99 14.94 25.09
N LEU A 575 8.27 13.85 24.84
CA LEU A 575 6.83 13.80 25.05
C LEU A 575 6.49 13.61 26.52
N THR A 576 5.57 14.43 27.02
CA THR A 576 5.03 14.31 28.38
C THR A 576 3.67 13.60 28.35
N PRO A 577 3.39 12.63 29.24
CA PRO A 577 2.07 12.00 29.30
C PRO A 577 0.94 13.02 29.51
N ALA A 578 -0.14 12.89 28.75
CA ALA A 578 -1.25 13.83 28.71
C ALA A 578 -2.60 13.10 28.57
N GLY A 579 -2.84 12.16 29.48
CA GLY A 579 -3.89 11.15 29.39
C GLY A 579 -3.27 9.76 29.56
N GLY A 580 -4.09 8.70 29.53
CA GLY A 580 -3.61 7.33 29.65
C GLY A 580 -2.55 6.93 28.60
N LEU A 581 -2.16 5.65 28.59
CA LEU A 581 -1.14 5.13 27.68
C LEU A 581 -1.40 5.57 26.22
N HIS A 582 -0.34 5.99 25.54
CA HIS A 582 -0.35 6.54 24.17
C HIS A 582 -0.93 7.95 23.98
N SER A 583 -1.28 8.68 25.04
CA SER A 583 -1.66 10.09 24.95
C SER A 583 -0.55 10.98 25.50
N TYR A 584 0.02 11.84 24.67
CA TYR A 584 1.14 12.70 25.04
C TYR A 584 0.99 14.13 24.52
N THR A 585 1.80 15.03 25.05
CA THR A 585 1.94 16.41 24.57
C THR A 585 3.40 16.85 24.57
N LEU A 586 3.72 17.82 23.71
CA LEU A 586 4.94 18.63 23.78
C LEU A 586 4.74 19.90 24.62
N ALA A 587 3.57 20.07 25.26
CA ALA A 587 3.20 21.26 26.00
C ALA A 587 3.38 22.54 25.16
N ASP A 588 4.13 23.51 25.67
CA ASP A 588 4.46 24.78 25.02
C ASP A 588 5.63 24.67 24.03
N GLN A 589 6.22 23.49 23.84
CA GLN A 589 7.31 23.25 22.88
C GLN A 589 6.82 22.97 21.46
N SER A 590 5.51 22.81 21.24
CA SER A 590 4.99 22.69 19.87
C SER A 590 4.50 24.02 19.30
N ARG A 591 4.61 24.18 17.98
CA ARG A 591 4.02 25.28 17.21
C ARG A 591 3.16 24.72 16.07
N PRO A 592 2.13 25.45 15.60
CA PRO A 592 1.69 26.78 16.06
C PRO A 592 0.89 26.77 17.37
N LYS A 593 0.45 25.59 17.82
CA LYS A 593 -0.33 25.40 19.05
C LYS A 593 0.26 24.27 19.90
N ALA A 594 -0.20 24.15 21.13
CA ALA A 594 0.01 22.94 21.92
C ALA A 594 -0.67 21.75 21.21
N LEU A 595 0.09 20.70 20.93
CA LEU A 595 -0.40 19.53 20.19
C LEU A 595 -0.51 18.31 21.09
N MET A 596 -1.52 17.50 20.77
CA MET A 596 -1.73 16.19 21.37
C MET A 596 -1.26 15.12 20.40
N PHE A 597 -0.44 14.20 20.90
CA PHE A 597 0.07 13.05 20.16
C PHE A 597 -0.68 11.80 20.59
N LYS A 598 -1.31 11.14 19.63
CA LYS A 598 -2.11 9.91 19.82
C LYS A 598 -1.79 8.89 18.73
N PRO A 599 -2.13 7.60 18.90
CA PRO A 599 -1.89 6.59 17.86
C PRO A 599 -2.44 7.00 16.49
N PHE A 600 -1.59 7.01 15.47
CA PHE A 600 -1.91 7.48 14.12
C PHE A 600 -3.07 6.70 13.48
N TYR A 601 -3.07 5.37 13.65
CA TYR A 601 -4.10 4.53 13.03
C TYR A 601 -5.51 4.83 13.53
N ALA A 602 -5.64 5.36 14.76
CA ALA A 602 -6.91 5.70 15.36
C ALA A 602 -7.45 7.08 14.90
N GLN A 603 -6.61 7.92 14.29
CA GLN A 603 -6.97 9.24 13.76
C GLN A 603 -7.44 9.11 12.30
N ARG A 604 -8.75 8.90 12.10
CA ARG A 604 -9.31 8.53 10.78
C ARG A 604 -9.83 9.69 9.94
N HIS A 605 -10.61 10.57 10.57
CA HIS A 605 -11.21 11.78 9.98
C HIS A 605 -10.56 13.04 10.55
N ASN A 606 -9.27 12.93 10.90
CA ASN A 606 -8.48 14.01 11.42
C ASN A 606 -7.31 14.25 10.48
N ARG A 607 -6.86 15.50 10.44
CA ARG A 607 -5.52 15.80 9.93
C ARG A 607 -4.52 15.34 10.97
N SER A 608 -3.52 14.59 10.51
CA SER A 608 -2.53 13.97 11.38
C SER A 608 -1.14 14.23 10.85
N ALA A 609 -0.23 14.62 11.75
CA ALA A 609 1.18 14.73 11.43
C ALA A 609 1.97 13.63 12.13
N VAL A 610 2.46 12.65 11.36
CA VAL A 610 3.35 11.61 11.88
C VAL A 610 4.76 12.17 12.04
N TYR A 611 5.22 12.89 11.02
CA TYR A 611 6.51 13.57 11.06
C TYR A 611 6.35 15.02 11.51
N ILE A 612 7.24 15.44 12.41
CA ILE A 612 7.37 16.83 12.85
C ILE A 612 8.82 17.26 12.73
N ARG A 613 9.05 18.52 12.38
CA ARG A 613 10.41 19.06 12.35
C ARG A 613 10.81 19.58 13.72
N HIS A 614 12.04 19.29 14.12
CA HIS A 614 12.68 19.78 15.34
C HIS A 614 13.59 20.97 15.02
N PHE A 615 13.41 22.05 15.77
CA PHE A 615 14.21 23.27 15.74
C PHE A 615 14.71 23.63 17.14
N GLY A 616 15.89 24.25 17.22
CA GLY A 616 16.32 24.99 18.41
C GLY A 616 15.57 26.32 18.56
N GLN A 617 15.60 26.93 19.74
CA GLN A 617 14.89 28.20 19.99
C GLN A 617 15.37 29.33 19.06
N ALA A 618 16.69 29.51 18.95
CA ALA A 618 17.28 30.54 18.09
C ALA A 618 17.03 30.29 16.60
N GLU A 619 16.99 29.02 16.18
CA GLU A 619 16.71 28.64 14.80
C GLU A 619 15.26 28.91 14.44
N TRP A 620 14.32 28.61 15.36
CA TRP A 620 12.90 28.86 15.13
C TRP A 620 12.59 30.34 14.88
N VAL A 621 13.26 31.27 15.57
CA VAL A 621 13.11 32.73 15.32
C VAL A 621 13.40 33.09 13.85
N VAL A 622 14.31 32.38 13.19
CA VAL A 622 14.68 32.61 11.78
C VAL A 622 13.75 31.86 10.82
N GLU A 623 13.27 30.68 11.20
CA GLU A 623 12.42 29.83 10.33
C GLU A 623 10.92 30.17 10.42
N GLU A 624 10.44 30.63 11.57
CA GLU A 624 9.03 30.96 11.82
C GLU A 624 8.41 31.88 10.77
N PRO A 625 9.06 32.98 10.33
CA PRO A 625 8.51 33.84 9.27
C PRO A 625 8.29 33.09 7.95
N LYS A 626 9.11 32.08 7.63
CA LYS A 626 8.96 31.27 6.40
C LYS A 626 7.75 30.34 6.51
N TYR A 627 7.55 29.72 7.67
CA TYR A 627 6.40 28.86 7.95
C TYR A 627 5.09 29.66 7.91
N LEU A 628 5.08 30.84 8.52
CA LEU A 628 3.94 31.76 8.50
C LEU A 628 3.62 32.23 7.07
N ALA A 629 4.63 32.68 6.31
CA ALA A 629 4.44 33.12 4.94
C ALA A 629 3.94 31.99 4.02
N ALA A 630 4.42 30.76 4.20
CA ALA A 630 3.95 29.60 3.45
C ALA A 630 2.50 29.24 3.78
N ALA A 631 2.12 29.30 5.07
CA ALA A 631 0.73 29.09 5.49
C ALA A 631 -0.20 30.19 4.96
N GLU A 632 0.21 31.45 5.04
CA GLU A 632 -0.54 32.59 4.52
C GLU A 632 -0.72 32.49 3.01
N ALA A 633 0.33 32.18 2.25
CA ALA A 633 0.24 32.01 0.80
C ALA A 633 -0.73 30.89 0.41
N ARG A 634 -0.74 29.77 1.15
CA ARG A 634 -1.69 28.67 0.92
C ARG A 634 -3.13 29.09 1.25
N SER A 635 -3.35 29.73 2.40
CA SER A 635 -4.69 30.18 2.81
C SER A 635 -5.22 31.24 1.84
N GLU A 636 -4.38 32.18 1.40
CA GLU A 636 -4.73 33.20 0.41
C GLU A 636 -5.13 32.56 -0.93
N LEU A 637 -4.35 31.58 -1.41
CA LEU A 637 -4.68 30.85 -2.64
C LEU A 637 -6.03 30.14 -2.53
N GLN A 638 -6.29 29.49 -1.38
CA GLN A 638 -7.55 28.81 -1.14
C GLN A 638 -8.73 29.79 -1.04
N ALA A 639 -8.59 30.89 -0.31
CA ALA A 639 -9.63 31.91 -0.16
C ALA A 639 -9.97 32.64 -1.47
N ARG A 640 -9.01 32.74 -2.39
CA ARG A 640 -9.20 33.34 -3.72
C ARG A 640 -9.73 32.35 -4.75
N THR A 641 -9.67 31.05 -4.48
CA THR A 641 -10.18 30.01 -5.40
C THR A 641 -11.69 30.10 -5.50
N ILE A 642 -12.17 30.27 -6.73
CA ILE A 642 -13.59 30.24 -7.08
C ILE A 642 -13.96 28.82 -7.50
N ASP A 643 -13.14 28.25 -8.38
CA ASP A 643 -13.34 26.91 -8.92
C ASP A 643 -12.00 26.28 -9.31
N VAL A 644 -11.95 24.95 -9.34
CA VAL A 644 -10.73 24.20 -9.69
C VAL A 644 -11.07 22.86 -10.31
N ILE A 645 -10.45 22.59 -11.47
CA ILE A 645 -10.43 21.27 -12.09
C ILE A 645 -9.04 20.65 -11.94
N ARG A 646 -9.02 19.38 -11.54
CA ARG A 646 -7.84 18.51 -11.59
C ARG A 646 -8.01 17.62 -12.81
N LEU A 647 -7.18 17.85 -13.83
CA LEU A 647 -7.29 17.18 -15.12
C LEU A 647 -6.84 15.72 -15.00
N GLY A 648 -7.36 14.83 -15.83
CA GLY A 648 -7.12 13.38 -15.75
C GLY A 648 -7.83 12.66 -14.59
N GLU A 649 -8.46 13.39 -13.65
CA GLU A 649 -9.34 12.82 -12.64
C GLU A 649 -10.78 12.74 -13.18
N GLN A 650 -11.40 11.56 -13.14
CA GLN A 650 -12.71 11.32 -13.75
C GLN A 650 -13.82 12.23 -13.17
N GLN A 651 -13.89 12.36 -11.84
CA GLN A 651 -14.97 13.13 -11.21
C GLN A 651 -14.83 14.64 -11.48
N PRO A 652 -13.66 15.29 -11.24
CA PRO A 652 -13.47 16.68 -11.65
C PRO A 652 -13.75 16.90 -13.13
N GLU A 653 -13.28 16.05 -14.05
CA GLU A 653 -13.57 16.24 -15.47
C GLU A 653 -15.06 16.14 -15.80
N THR A 654 -15.79 15.27 -15.11
CA THR A 654 -17.25 15.16 -15.25
C THR A 654 -17.96 16.41 -14.71
N ASP A 655 -17.59 16.86 -13.51
CA ASP A 655 -18.16 18.04 -12.84
C ASP A 655 -17.99 19.33 -13.68
N HIS A 656 -16.93 19.36 -14.48
CA HIS A 656 -16.53 20.49 -15.31
C HIS A 656 -16.80 20.26 -16.81
N ALA A 657 -17.68 19.32 -17.18
CA ALA A 657 -18.12 19.08 -18.56
C ALA A 657 -16.95 18.96 -19.58
N PHE A 658 -15.89 18.25 -19.20
CA PHE A 658 -14.70 18.09 -20.01
C PHE A 658 -14.99 17.45 -21.38
N GLN A 659 -14.39 18.00 -22.43
CA GLN A 659 -14.46 17.51 -23.82
C GLN A 659 -13.09 17.63 -24.50
N GLY A 660 -12.80 16.80 -25.49
CA GLY A 660 -11.57 16.91 -26.26
C GLY A 660 -11.60 16.11 -27.56
N THR A 661 -10.57 16.29 -28.39
CA THR A 661 -10.40 15.51 -29.62
C THR A 661 -9.97 14.08 -29.31
N ALA A 662 -10.09 13.18 -30.28
CA ALA A 662 -9.69 11.77 -30.11
C ALA A 662 -8.21 11.60 -29.69
N ASN A 663 -7.36 12.60 -29.96
CA ASN A 663 -5.94 12.59 -29.61
C ASN A 663 -5.67 13.16 -28.20
N THR A 664 -6.69 13.59 -27.45
CA THR A 664 -6.52 14.09 -26.09
C THR A 664 -6.17 12.93 -25.15
N GLN A 665 -4.89 12.77 -24.87
CA GLN A 665 -4.40 11.71 -23.99
C GLN A 665 -4.55 12.10 -22.51
N ALA A 666 -5.03 11.17 -21.70
CA ALA A 666 -4.94 11.26 -20.25
C ALA A 666 -3.55 10.81 -19.80
N ILE A 667 -2.98 11.56 -18.86
CA ILE A 667 -1.87 11.07 -18.05
C ILE A 667 -2.50 10.17 -17.01
N SER A 668 -2.41 8.86 -17.23
CA SER A 668 -3.09 7.83 -16.43
C SER A 668 -2.36 7.49 -15.13
N HIS A 669 -1.34 8.27 -14.76
CA HIS A 669 -0.61 8.07 -13.52
C HIS A 669 -1.52 8.54 -12.38
N ILE A 670 -1.84 7.66 -11.43
CA ILE A 670 -2.79 7.95 -10.33
C ILE A 670 -2.40 9.22 -9.55
N SER A 671 -1.12 9.61 -9.68
CA SER A 671 -0.54 10.68 -8.90
C SER A 671 -0.42 12.06 -9.49
N ASP A 672 -0.31 12.12 -10.80
CA ASP A 672 -0.28 13.37 -11.51
C ASP A 672 -1.24 13.21 -12.69
N PRO A 673 -2.52 12.89 -12.40
CA PRO A 673 -3.50 12.83 -13.44
C PRO A 673 -3.49 14.19 -14.12
N GLY A 674 -3.57 14.13 -15.44
CA GLY A 674 -3.51 15.32 -16.26
C GLY A 674 -4.00 15.02 -17.66
N ARG A 675 -4.05 16.06 -18.48
CA ARG A 675 -4.35 15.98 -19.89
C ARG A 675 -3.18 16.52 -20.68
N VAL A 676 -2.90 15.89 -21.81
CA VAL A 676 -1.83 16.33 -22.70
C VAL A 676 -2.44 17.22 -23.78
N VAL A 677 -1.90 18.43 -23.95
CA VAL A 677 -2.17 19.25 -25.12
C VAL A 677 -1.44 18.62 -26.30
N GLN A 678 -2.20 18.02 -27.22
CA GLN A 678 -1.74 17.46 -28.50
C GLN A 678 -2.44 18.15 -29.67
N LYS A 679 -2.22 17.67 -30.90
CA LYS A 679 -2.96 18.16 -32.06
C LYS A 679 -4.47 18.04 -31.83
N GLY A 680 -5.19 19.14 -31.98
CA GLY A 680 -6.61 19.25 -31.63
C GLY A 680 -6.79 20.07 -30.37
N TYR A 681 -7.75 19.71 -29.53
CA TYR A 681 -8.08 20.48 -28.34
C TYR A 681 -8.60 19.63 -27.19
N PHE A 682 -8.56 20.19 -25.99
CA PHE A 682 -9.50 19.83 -24.92
C PHE A 682 -10.02 21.09 -24.22
N GLU A 683 -11.19 20.97 -23.61
CA GLU A 683 -11.89 22.07 -22.97
C GLU A 683 -12.77 21.61 -21.82
N PHE A 684 -13.09 22.52 -20.90
CA PHE A 684 -13.92 22.29 -19.72
C PHE A 684 -14.51 23.60 -19.21
N ASP A 685 -15.58 23.52 -18.43
CA ASP A 685 -16.25 24.65 -17.80
C ASP A 685 -15.68 24.92 -16.40
N LEU A 686 -15.43 26.18 -16.06
CA LEU A 686 -15.18 26.64 -14.68
C LEU A 686 -16.28 27.60 -14.25
N ALA A 687 -16.80 27.44 -13.03
CA ALA A 687 -17.75 28.37 -12.41
C ALA A 687 -17.09 29.74 -12.14
N THR A 688 -17.86 30.81 -12.30
CA THR A 688 -17.36 32.19 -12.20
C THR A 688 -18.06 32.99 -11.10
N THR A 689 -17.46 34.11 -10.71
CA THR A 689 -18.06 35.12 -9.83
C THR A 689 -17.86 36.51 -10.44
N PRO A 690 -18.70 37.52 -10.12
CA PRO A 690 -18.45 38.89 -10.55
C PRO A 690 -17.10 39.42 -10.06
N GLY A 691 -16.42 40.20 -10.91
CA GLY A 691 -15.16 40.90 -10.59
C GLY A 691 -13.99 40.47 -11.49
N PRO A 692 -12.80 41.06 -11.30
CA PRO A 692 -11.59 40.66 -12.03
C PRO A 692 -11.12 39.27 -11.61
N LEU A 693 -10.86 38.41 -12.60
CA LEU A 693 -10.50 37.01 -12.40
C LEU A 693 -9.16 36.71 -13.06
N VAL A 694 -8.46 35.70 -12.56
CA VAL A 694 -7.27 35.13 -13.20
C VAL A 694 -7.39 33.61 -13.26
N LEU A 695 -6.87 33.02 -14.32
CA LEU A 695 -6.78 31.57 -14.49
C LEU A 695 -5.35 31.13 -14.18
N GLN A 696 -5.19 30.27 -13.19
CA GLN A 696 -3.90 29.66 -12.85
C GLN A 696 -3.86 28.23 -13.38
N VAL A 697 -2.79 27.86 -14.09
CA VAL A 697 -2.65 26.54 -14.72
C VAL A 697 -1.33 25.90 -14.32
N SER A 698 -1.37 24.63 -13.94
CA SER A 698 -0.22 23.82 -13.57
C SER A 698 0.24 22.94 -14.73
N TYR A 699 1.48 23.14 -15.18
CA TYR A 699 2.13 22.40 -16.26
C TYR A 699 3.31 21.57 -15.76
N SER A 700 3.78 20.61 -16.56
CA SER A 700 5.06 19.93 -16.32
C SER A 700 6.24 20.90 -16.43
N ALA A 701 7.14 20.89 -15.46
CA ALA A 701 8.38 21.65 -15.53
C ALA A 701 9.39 21.08 -16.57
N ASN A 702 9.15 19.87 -17.10
CA ASN A 702 9.94 19.30 -18.20
C ASN A 702 9.46 19.73 -19.59
N ASP A 703 8.20 20.17 -19.71
CA ASP A 703 7.58 20.50 -20.99
C ASP A 703 7.98 21.94 -21.36
N ARG A 704 8.92 22.06 -22.30
CA ARG A 704 9.47 23.32 -22.80
C ARG A 704 9.39 23.39 -24.32
N ASN A 705 9.31 24.62 -24.84
CA ASN A 705 9.16 24.89 -26.27
C ASN A 705 7.94 24.18 -26.87
N LYS A 706 6.84 24.18 -26.11
CA LYS A 706 5.53 23.68 -26.53
C LYS A 706 4.64 24.89 -26.77
N ASP A 707 3.96 24.91 -27.92
CA ASP A 707 3.21 26.06 -28.41
C ASP A 707 1.74 25.67 -28.52
N PHE A 708 0.85 26.37 -27.82
CA PHE A 708 -0.59 26.12 -27.88
C PHE A 708 -1.38 27.40 -27.67
N ARG A 709 -2.63 27.39 -28.08
CA ARG A 709 -3.58 28.50 -27.91
C ARG A 709 -4.45 28.20 -26.70
N LEU A 710 -4.63 29.19 -25.84
CA LEU A 710 -5.56 29.17 -24.72
C LEU A 710 -6.74 30.07 -25.09
N LEU A 711 -7.96 29.53 -25.04
CA LEU A 711 -9.19 30.24 -25.40
C LEU A 711 -10.18 30.23 -24.24
N ILE A 712 -10.99 31.28 -24.15
CA ILE A 712 -12.09 31.41 -23.20
C ILE A 712 -13.37 31.66 -24.00
N ASP A 713 -14.34 30.76 -23.90
CA ASP A 713 -15.59 30.77 -24.68
C ASP A 713 -15.36 30.98 -26.19
N GLY A 714 -14.35 30.29 -26.73
CA GLY A 714 -13.97 30.36 -28.14
C GLY A 714 -13.19 31.62 -28.55
N GLN A 715 -13.00 32.59 -27.66
CA GLN A 715 -12.16 33.77 -27.92
C GLN A 715 -10.71 33.50 -27.50
N LEU A 716 -9.75 33.86 -28.35
CA LEU A 716 -8.33 33.69 -28.06
C LEU A 716 -7.93 34.57 -26.87
N LEU A 717 -7.46 33.93 -25.80
CA LEU A 717 -6.87 34.62 -24.65
C LEU A 717 -5.40 34.89 -24.90
N THR A 718 -4.64 33.85 -25.26
CA THR A 718 -3.21 33.98 -25.57
C THR A 718 -2.70 32.81 -26.41
N SER A 719 -1.59 33.04 -27.11
CA SER A 719 -0.75 32.01 -27.70
C SER A 719 0.41 31.75 -26.75
N GLU A 720 0.37 30.60 -26.07
CA GLU A 720 1.31 30.23 -25.02
C GLU A 720 2.54 29.52 -25.59
N LYS A 721 3.70 29.83 -25.01
CA LYS A 721 4.96 29.11 -25.23
C LYS A 721 5.62 28.83 -23.88
N LEU A 722 5.75 27.56 -23.54
CA LEU A 722 6.35 27.15 -22.27
C LEU A 722 7.89 27.39 -22.26
N GLU A 723 8.31 28.55 -21.76
CA GLU A 723 9.72 28.98 -21.63
C GLU A 723 10.31 28.71 -20.22
N GLY A 724 11.64 28.79 -20.09
CA GLY A 724 12.41 28.63 -18.84
C GLY A 724 13.23 27.33 -18.75
N PRO A 725 14.11 27.19 -17.74
CA PRO A 725 14.94 25.99 -17.57
C PRO A 725 14.08 24.75 -17.31
N ARG A 726 14.53 23.58 -17.77
CA ARG A 726 13.93 22.28 -17.41
C ARG A 726 14.24 21.98 -15.95
N GLY A 727 13.28 21.39 -15.24
CA GLY A 727 13.47 20.97 -13.86
C GLY A 727 12.42 19.94 -13.43
N PRO A 728 12.65 19.26 -12.29
CA PRO A 728 11.66 18.38 -11.70
C PRO A 728 10.44 19.18 -11.18
N GLY A 729 9.26 18.57 -11.20
CA GLY A 729 8.03 19.14 -10.61
C GLY A 729 7.10 19.83 -11.60
N ARG A 730 6.30 20.76 -11.08
CA ARG A 730 5.29 21.51 -11.85
C ARG A 730 5.65 22.99 -11.94
N ASN A 731 5.33 23.60 -13.08
CA ASN A 731 5.35 25.03 -13.27
C ASN A 731 3.92 25.57 -13.24
N VAL A 732 3.67 26.57 -12.41
CA VAL A 732 2.37 27.24 -12.35
C VAL A 732 2.46 28.57 -13.12
N LYS A 733 1.60 28.76 -14.13
CA LYS A 733 1.42 30.05 -14.81
C LYS A 733 0.08 30.65 -14.47
N THR A 734 0.02 31.99 -14.46
CA THR A 734 -1.19 32.76 -14.22
C THR A 734 -1.52 33.56 -15.47
N TYR A 735 -2.78 33.54 -15.87
CA TYR A 735 -3.35 34.25 -17.02
C TYR A 735 -4.41 35.22 -16.54
N ASP A 736 -4.22 36.51 -16.82
CA ASP A 736 -5.26 37.50 -16.53
C ASP A 736 -6.46 37.28 -17.44
N LEU A 737 -7.67 37.31 -16.89
CA LEU A 737 -8.90 37.20 -17.67
C LEU A 737 -9.53 38.59 -17.84
N PRO A 738 -9.48 39.19 -19.04
CA PRO A 738 -10.12 40.47 -19.31
C PRO A 738 -11.59 40.48 -18.89
N LEU A 739 -12.03 41.54 -18.21
CA LEU A 739 -13.42 41.69 -17.74
C LEU A 739 -14.49 41.43 -18.82
N PRO A 740 -14.32 41.83 -20.10
CA PRO A 740 -15.29 41.49 -21.15
C PRO A 740 -15.49 39.99 -21.36
N LEU A 741 -14.49 39.15 -21.06
CA LEU A 741 -14.59 37.68 -21.19
C LEU A 741 -15.37 37.04 -20.03
N THR A 742 -15.49 37.70 -18.88
CA THR A 742 -16.04 37.11 -17.65
C THR A 742 -17.32 37.79 -17.15
N ARG A 743 -17.61 39.02 -17.58
CA ARG A 743 -18.74 39.83 -17.09
C ARG A 743 -20.09 39.16 -17.35
N GLY A 744 -20.88 39.00 -16.29
CA GLY A 744 -22.26 38.49 -16.37
C GLY A 744 -22.39 36.99 -16.62
N LYS A 745 -21.27 36.25 -16.65
CA LYS A 745 -21.25 34.81 -16.86
C LYS A 745 -21.34 34.06 -15.53
N ALA A 746 -21.99 32.90 -15.56
CA ALA A 746 -22.04 31.96 -14.44
C ALA A 746 -20.96 30.85 -14.55
N LYS A 747 -20.51 30.57 -15.77
CA LYS A 747 -19.42 29.65 -16.11
C LYS A 747 -18.63 30.21 -17.30
N LEU A 748 -17.38 29.78 -17.45
CA LEU A 748 -16.55 30.03 -18.63
C LEU A 748 -15.96 28.72 -19.16
N ARG A 749 -15.94 28.54 -20.48
CA ARG A 749 -15.32 27.40 -21.17
C ARG A 749 -13.86 27.71 -21.42
N VAL A 750 -12.95 27.00 -20.75
CA VAL A 750 -11.50 27.07 -20.99
C VAL A 750 -11.12 26.02 -22.02
N ARG A 751 -10.37 26.39 -23.06
CA ARG A 751 -9.90 25.49 -24.11
C ARG A 751 -8.40 25.61 -24.35
N PHE A 752 -7.72 24.47 -24.37
CA PHE A 752 -6.33 24.32 -24.80
C PHE A 752 -6.32 23.71 -26.20
N GLU A 753 -5.69 24.37 -27.17
CA GLU A 753 -5.71 23.97 -28.58
C GLU A 753 -4.31 24.03 -29.21
N ALA A 754 -3.93 23.00 -29.98
CA ALA A 754 -2.66 22.99 -30.71
C ALA A 754 -2.80 22.43 -32.12
N ASP A 755 -2.01 22.99 -33.04
CA ASP A 755 -2.09 22.65 -34.48
C ASP A 755 -1.17 21.48 -34.87
N LYS A 756 -0.26 21.08 -33.97
CA LYS A 756 0.74 20.01 -34.17
C LYS A 756 0.76 19.05 -33.00
N ASP A 757 1.15 17.81 -33.27
CA ASP A 757 1.36 16.82 -32.21
C ASP A 757 2.51 17.26 -31.31
N GLN A 758 2.21 17.33 -30.02
CA GLN A 758 3.17 17.69 -29.00
C GLN A 758 2.76 17.09 -27.67
N TRP A 759 3.63 17.24 -26.68
CA TRP A 759 3.39 16.77 -25.33
C TRP A 759 3.57 17.95 -24.38
N ALA A 760 2.47 18.58 -24.00
CA ALA A 760 2.42 19.54 -22.92
C ALA A 760 1.38 19.09 -21.91
N ALA A 761 1.84 18.57 -20.77
CA ALA A 761 1.03 18.08 -19.70
C ALA A 761 0.43 19.24 -18.90
N VAL A 762 -0.89 19.16 -18.66
CA VAL A 762 -1.66 20.08 -17.82
C VAL A 762 -2.31 19.26 -16.72
N TYR A 763 -2.06 19.63 -15.47
CA TYR A 763 -2.48 18.85 -14.29
C TYR A 763 -3.64 19.48 -13.54
N GLU A 764 -3.64 20.81 -13.41
CA GLU A 764 -4.68 21.55 -12.69
C GLU A 764 -4.94 22.87 -13.40
N ALA A 765 -6.20 23.28 -13.45
CA ALA A 765 -6.59 24.64 -13.79
C ALA A 765 -7.51 25.20 -12.70
N ARG A 766 -7.18 26.38 -12.20
CA ARG A 766 -7.80 27.01 -11.03
C ARG A 766 -8.21 28.43 -11.37
N LEU A 767 -9.49 28.75 -11.18
CA LEU A 767 -10.00 30.10 -11.33
C LEU A 767 -9.91 30.84 -9.99
N LEU A 768 -9.31 32.03 -10.02
CA LEU A 768 -9.03 32.83 -8.84
C LEU A 768 -9.62 34.24 -8.97
N ARG A 769 -10.04 34.82 -7.84
CA ARG A 769 -10.21 36.28 -7.74
C ARG A 769 -8.84 36.95 -7.86
N LEU A 770 -8.74 38.05 -8.62
CA LEU A 770 -7.52 38.86 -8.68
C LEU A 770 -7.16 39.38 -7.28
N LYS A 771 -5.87 39.41 -6.95
CA LYS A 771 -5.41 39.88 -5.63
C LYS A 771 -5.69 41.38 -5.51
N ALA A 772 -6.34 41.80 -4.43
CA ALA A 772 -6.57 43.22 -4.16
C ALA A 772 -5.23 43.97 -4.09
N GLY A 773 -5.09 45.08 -4.83
CA GLY A 773 -3.87 45.89 -4.87
C GLY A 773 -2.83 45.50 -5.94
N THR A 774 -3.17 44.61 -6.88
CA THR A 774 -2.29 44.22 -8.01
C THR A 774 -2.82 44.67 -9.38
N ALA A 775 -3.71 45.68 -9.41
CA ALA A 775 -4.33 46.20 -10.62
C ALA A 775 -3.43 47.19 -11.37
#